data_AF-A0A813Q7V2-F1
#
_entry.id   AF-A0A813Q7V2-F1
#
_cell.length_a   1.000
_cell.length_b   1.000
_cell.length_c   1.000
_cell.angle_alpha   90.00
_cell.angle_beta   90.00
_cell.angle_gamma   90.00
#
_symmetry.space_group_name_H-M   'P 1'
#
loop_
_entity.id
_entity.type
_entity.pdbx_description
1 polymer ?
#
loop_
_entity_poly.entity_id
_entity_poly.type
_entity_poly.pdbx_seq_one_letter_code
_entity_poly.pdbx_strand_id
1 'polypeptide(L)'
;MWAYILVCLVLCTNGVSPKLFRKLHGLETELNRLKCDMHDLLNTYKNEMGKSPFRNRSVDAITAAWQSTFPDGNYRTNTKNSIPFRQMNLRDPDTILRMAEYQAMVYCKSNILNSPSDISSIVKMSGKNLRVGNFTIAATGFDKYNVLYWYIAVNIPQQSILLVHRGTRSSNRNDVYDDLNRGRIHNSHGQLSGDFPYLLQSKDVYLDSGFYTRFQHEKIPIVTALRKILQQYSSPSFSFVVVGHSLGASWAFLNAAYFVGLNDINSRLSAIYTFGQPLLGSASFVNQITTKFDTPSQRYVRTVNGNDLVPHIGCEECVQPQYSNEKWVMNTTQVIWKDCNGGADPQCSSGVPCNQLSWANHSAVGRFSMRSEFCRVANNMQLVKQYERRQLKLGKRLAYILRYGAEKEGLQVDEGWISLSALAKVPLLSEYTENELLGEIQTSYSYRKTPRYQWERRPNGIYVRAAYGRKFERNPFHGQTQIRRLLDLALEYVCQNIDKYDFEGFPDEFLINEVIHRIKRNGKLTSRTLQGILSGTMEHLDLDGIYLTESGIRAVYTKCPNLRVLSLKGCGYILNDHYCEQLIRKCPLIESLDLSYCRHLTDRTLDNLTKYYSENLLHLILSGNQNYTGDAIVRLVSGCQHLRQLDIWDNPNCTNDVLNILIALGKSRSEDRAITIVHKHLQHPAVAPANPWAVVSAKTV
;
A
#
# COMPACT_ATOMS: atom_id res chain seq x y z
N MET A 1 48.18 11.58 37.72
CA MET A 1 49.32 10.82 37.18
C MET A 1 50.48 10.72 38.17
N TRP A 2 51.01 11.85 38.68
CA TRP A 2 52.11 11.84 39.67
C TRP A 2 51.74 11.22 41.04
N ALA A 3 50.50 11.39 41.52
CA ALA A 3 50.02 10.74 42.75
C ALA A 3 49.93 9.20 42.62
N TYR A 4 49.71 8.68 41.41
CA TYR A 4 49.60 7.24 41.14
C TYR A 4 50.98 6.57 41.10
N ILE A 5 51.97 7.26 40.52
CA ILE A 5 53.37 6.82 40.50
C ILE A 5 53.96 6.81 41.93
N LEU A 6 53.60 7.79 42.77
CA LEU A 6 54.03 7.87 44.16
C LEU A 6 53.47 6.72 45.01
N VAL A 7 52.22 6.32 44.79
CA VAL A 7 51.59 5.18 45.49
C VAL A 7 52.19 3.85 45.05
N CYS A 8 52.49 3.67 43.75
CA CYS A 8 53.14 2.45 43.26
C CYS A 8 54.59 2.30 43.75
N LEU A 9 55.34 3.39 43.90
CA LEU A 9 56.69 3.37 44.46
C LEU A 9 56.70 3.02 45.95
N VAL A 10 55.75 3.55 46.74
CA VAL A 10 55.62 3.24 48.18
C VAL A 10 55.18 1.77 48.41
N LEU A 11 54.40 1.19 47.49
CA LEU A 11 53.94 -0.20 47.57
C LEU A 11 55.03 -1.22 47.15
N CYS A 12 56.03 -0.82 46.38
CA CYS A 12 57.13 -1.71 45.97
C CYS A 12 58.26 -1.80 47.00
N THR A 13 58.41 -0.83 47.91
CA THR A 13 59.56 -0.78 48.82
C THR A 13 59.31 -1.32 50.23
N ASN A 14 58.07 -1.50 50.66
CA ASN A 14 57.76 -1.99 52.00
C ASN A 14 56.79 -3.16 51.95
N GLY A 15 57.28 -4.37 52.21
CA GLY A 15 56.54 -5.63 52.15
C GLY A 15 55.23 -5.58 52.94
N VAL A 16 54.11 -5.66 52.22
CA VAL A 16 52.77 -5.67 52.81
C VAL A 16 52.24 -7.11 52.89
N SER A 17 51.65 -7.46 54.05
CA SER A 17 51.19 -8.82 54.35
C SER A 17 50.08 -9.35 53.39
N PRO A 18 50.00 -10.68 53.19
CA PRO A 18 49.02 -11.34 52.30
C PRO A 18 47.54 -11.04 52.62
N LYS A 19 47.23 -10.56 53.83
CA LYS A 19 45.86 -10.17 54.23
C LYS A 19 45.42 -8.82 53.65
N LEU A 20 46.36 -7.89 53.38
CA LEU A 20 46.02 -6.63 52.69
C LEU A 20 45.88 -6.86 51.17
N PHE A 21 46.65 -7.79 50.61
CA PHE A 21 46.55 -8.19 49.19
C PHE A 21 45.18 -8.81 48.86
N ARG A 22 44.60 -9.64 49.75
CA ARG A 22 43.23 -10.17 49.58
C ARG A 22 42.14 -9.11 49.74
N LYS A 23 42.35 -8.07 50.56
CA LYS A 23 41.45 -6.90 50.62
C LYS A 23 41.57 -6.03 49.36
N LEU A 24 42.77 -5.91 48.79
CA LEU A 24 43.03 -5.21 47.53
C LEU A 24 42.48 -5.97 46.30
N HIS A 25 42.48 -7.30 46.30
CA HIS A 25 41.88 -8.09 45.22
C HIS A 25 40.33 -8.02 45.23
N GLY A 26 39.73 -7.89 46.43
CA GLY A 26 38.32 -7.51 46.56
C GLY A 26 38.02 -6.12 46.00
N LEU A 27 38.94 -5.17 46.20
CA LEU A 27 38.90 -3.82 45.61
C LEU A 27 39.19 -3.82 44.10
N GLU A 28 39.99 -4.74 43.56
CA GLU A 28 40.24 -4.88 42.13
C GLU A 28 39.02 -5.46 41.40
N THR A 29 38.23 -6.29 42.09
CA THR A 29 36.91 -6.73 41.62
C THR A 29 35.88 -5.60 41.70
N GLU A 30 36.00 -4.67 42.65
CA GLU A 30 35.21 -3.43 42.71
C GLU A 30 35.72 -2.31 41.78
N LEU A 31 37.01 -2.26 41.46
CA LEU A 31 37.60 -1.33 40.48
C LEU A 31 37.33 -1.78 39.04
N ASN A 32 37.36 -3.09 38.76
CA ASN A 32 36.86 -3.62 37.49
C ASN A 32 35.32 -3.50 37.36
N ARG A 33 34.60 -3.30 38.48
CA ARG A 33 33.18 -2.90 38.50
C ARG A 33 32.98 -1.38 38.36
N LEU A 34 33.99 -0.57 38.65
CA LEU A 34 34.00 0.87 38.42
C LEU A 34 34.28 1.15 36.95
N LYS A 35 33.21 0.99 36.17
CA LYS A 35 32.82 1.73 34.96
C LYS A 35 33.89 1.93 33.90
N CYS A 36 33.52 1.63 32.66
CA CYS A 36 34.23 2.06 31.47
C CYS A 36 34.74 3.49 31.66
N ASP A 37 36.06 3.66 31.80
CA ASP A 37 36.63 5.00 31.84
C ASP A 37 36.17 5.70 30.56
N MET A 38 35.86 6.99 30.64
CA MET A 38 35.58 7.81 29.46
C MET A 38 36.69 7.60 28.42
N HIS A 39 37.93 7.35 28.84
CA HIS A 39 39.03 6.97 27.96
C HIS A 39 38.78 5.67 27.17
N ASP A 40 38.29 4.60 27.81
CA ASP A 40 38.01 3.30 27.18
C ASP A 40 36.76 3.34 26.30
N LEU A 41 35.72 4.08 26.71
CA LEU A 41 34.56 4.36 25.86
C LEU A 41 34.98 5.18 24.64
N LEU A 42 35.83 6.20 24.80
CA LEU A 42 36.35 7.02 23.71
C LEU A 42 37.29 6.22 22.80
N ASN A 43 38.07 5.29 23.32
CA ASN A 43 38.94 4.43 22.52
C ASN A 43 38.11 3.39 21.75
N THR A 44 37.11 2.78 22.37
CA THR A 44 36.13 1.91 21.68
C THR A 44 35.38 2.69 20.60
N TYR A 45 34.97 3.92 20.91
CA TYR A 45 34.35 4.87 19.97
C TYR A 45 35.27 5.19 18.78
N LYS A 46 36.53 5.55 19.03
CA LYS A 46 37.54 5.84 17.99
C LYS A 46 37.83 4.61 17.14
N ASN A 47 37.93 3.43 17.75
CA ASN A 47 38.24 2.16 17.08
C ASN A 47 37.08 1.62 16.23
N GLU A 48 35.83 1.90 16.61
CA GLU A 48 34.68 1.48 15.82
C GLU A 48 34.40 2.39 14.63
N MET A 49 34.90 3.64 14.59
CA MET A 49 34.70 4.61 13.50
C MET A 49 34.87 3.97 12.12
N GLY A 50 33.76 3.85 11.37
CA GLY A 50 33.72 3.26 10.02
C GLY A 50 32.93 1.97 9.87
N LYS A 51 32.67 1.22 10.96
CA LYS A 51 31.96 -0.09 10.89
C LYS A 51 30.47 0.07 11.20
N SER A 52 29.64 0.32 10.18
CA SER A 52 28.19 0.11 10.26
C SER A 52 27.87 -1.29 9.70
N PRO A 53 27.23 -2.18 10.47
CA PRO A 53 26.86 -3.51 9.97
C PRO A 53 25.76 -3.48 8.89
N PHE A 54 25.13 -2.32 8.65
CA PHE A 54 24.04 -2.16 7.69
C PHE A 54 24.43 -1.42 6.40
N ARG A 55 25.66 -0.89 6.30
CA ARG A 55 26.09 -0.13 5.11
C ARG A 55 26.13 -0.95 3.81
N ASN A 56 26.20 -2.29 3.90
CA ASN A 56 26.39 -3.18 2.74
C ASN A 56 25.37 -4.35 2.65
N ARG A 57 24.27 -4.36 3.40
CA ARG A 57 23.27 -5.43 3.25
C ARG A 57 22.32 -5.12 2.08
N SER A 58 22.15 -6.09 1.18
CA SER A 58 21.16 -6.01 0.10
C SER A 58 19.76 -5.82 0.68
N VAL A 59 18.86 -5.23 -0.11
CA VAL A 59 17.44 -5.05 0.24
C VAL A 59 16.81 -6.38 0.66
N ASP A 60 17.22 -7.48 0.04
CA ASP A 60 16.76 -8.83 0.33
C ASP A 60 17.23 -9.34 1.69
N ALA A 61 18.47 -9.02 2.10
CA ALA A 61 18.99 -9.43 3.41
C ALA A 61 18.30 -8.69 4.58
N ILE A 62 17.89 -7.44 4.37
CA ILE A 62 17.11 -6.66 5.36
C ILE A 62 15.67 -7.19 5.43
N THR A 63 15.08 -7.53 4.29
CA THR A 63 13.72 -8.08 4.19
C THR A 63 13.65 -9.50 4.78
N ALA A 64 14.65 -10.35 4.51
CA ALA A 64 14.76 -11.68 5.09
C ALA A 64 15.05 -11.64 6.60
N ALA A 65 15.85 -10.67 7.08
CA ALA A 65 16.02 -10.44 8.51
C ALA A 65 14.69 -10.06 9.17
N TRP A 66 13.91 -9.16 8.56
CA TRP A 66 12.57 -8.79 9.03
C TRP A 66 11.61 -10.00 9.04
N GLN A 67 11.50 -10.74 7.93
CA GLN A 67 10.66 -11.94 7.82
C GLN A 67 11.09 -13.08 8.76
N SER A 68 12.38 -13.25 9.02
CA SER A 68 12.86 -14.26 9.97
C SER A 68 12.73 -13.83 11.44
N THR A 69 12.53 -12.54 11.71
CA THR A 69 12.12 -12.03 13.03
C THR A 69 10.65 -12.32 13.31
N PHE A 70 9.86 -12.40 12.24
CA PHE A 70 8.42 -12.67 12.24
C PHE A 70 8.14 -13.89 11.34
N PRO A 71 8.54 -15.12 11.75
CA PRO A 71 8.51 -16.31 10.90
C PRO A 71 7.08 -16.68 10.45
N ASP A 72 6.11 -16.30 11.28
CA ASP A 72 4.71 -16.32 10.91
C ASP A 72 4.39 -14.99 10.23
N GLY A 73 3.90 -15.02 8.99
CA GLY A 73 3.24 -13.87 8.34
C GLY A 73 1.97 -13.36 9.06
N ASN A 74 1.89 -13.52 10.38
CA ASN A 74 0.78 -13.24 11.29
C ASN A 74 0.82 -11.84 11.93
N TYR A 75 1.72 -10.94 11.50
CA TYR A 75 1.42 -9.51 11.62
C TYR A 75 0.44 -9.02 10.54
N ARG A 76 -0.17 -9.95 9.78
CA ARG A 76 -1.55 -9.78 9.33
C ARG A 76 -2.50 -9.86 10.53
N THR A 77 -3.08 -8.72 10.88
CA THR A 77 -4.48 -8.65 11.35
C THR A 77 -4.88 -9.42 12.62
N ASN A 78 -3.96 -9.71 13.56
CA ASN A 78 -4.38 -10.26 14.86
C ASN A 78 -4.73 -9.15 15.85
N THR A 79 -6.03 -8.86 15.96
CA THR A 79 -6.81 -8.43 17.15
C THR A 79 -6.34 -7.25 18.04
N LYS A 80 -5.05 -6.94 18.21
CA LYS A 80 -4.52 -5.86 19.08
C LYS A 80 -4.61 -4.45 18.47
N ASN A 81 -4.80 -4.29 17.16
CA ASN A 81 -4.92 -2.95 16.53
C ASN A 81 -6.22 -2.22 16.89
N SER A 82 -7.23 -2.94 17.36
CA SER A 82 -8.50 -2.40 17.85
C SER A 82 -8.58 -2.32 19.38
N ILE A 83 -7.56 -2.82 20.08
CA ILE A 83 -7.52 -2.75 21.54
C ILE A 83 -7.10 -1.32 21.92
N PRO A 84 -7.88 -0.61 22.75
CA PRO A 84 -7.46 0.67 23.29
C PRO A 84 -6.13 0.56 24.01
N PHE A 85 -5.23 1.53 23.84
CA PHE A 85 -3.88 1.52 24.40
C PHE A 85 -3.86 1.29 25.92
N ARG A 86 -4.86 1.81 26.65
CA ARG A 86 -5.05 1.60 28.10
C ARG A 86 -5.16 0.13 28.53
N GLN A 87 -5.52 -0.77 27.61
CA GLN A 87 -5.66 -2.20 27.88
C GLN A 87 -4.40 -3.00 27.48
N MET A 88 -3.38 -2.35 26.92
CA MET A 88 -2.15 -3.02 26.51
C MET A 88 -1.20 -3.21 27.69
N ASN A 89 -0.51 -4.34 27.71
CA ASN A 89 0.63 -4.53 28.61
C ASN A 89 1.81 -3.70 28.08
N LEU A 90 2.27 -2.74 28.89
CA LEU A 90 3.32 -1.80 28.49
C LEU A 90 4.69 -2.47 28.27
N ARG A 91 4.95 -3.60 28.95
CA ARG A 91 6.23 -4.34 28.90
C ARG A 91 6.20 -5.53 27.93
N ASP A 92 5.06 -5.76 27.28
CA ASP A 92 4.91 -6.79 26.24
C ASP A 92 5.82 -6.46 25.04
N PRO A 93 6.68 -7.40 24.58
CA PRO A 93 7.55 -7.18 23.42
C PRO A 93 6.83 -6.63 22.19
N ASP A 94 5.61 -7.08 21.90
CA ASP A 94 4.83 -6.57 20.76
C ASP A 94 4.46 -5.09 20.92
N THR A 95 4.10 -4.67 22.13
CA THR A 95 3.80 -3.27 22.44
C THR A 95 5.05 -2.42 22.27
N ILE A 96 6.20 -2.90 22.77
CA ILE A 96 7.49 -2.21 22.67
C ILE A 96 7.92 -2.06 21.19
N LEU A 97 7.86 -3.14 20.41
CA LEU A 97 8.20 -3.12 18.99
C LEU A 97 7.28 -2.19 18.20
N ARG A 98 5.99 -2.12 18.55
CA ARG A 98 5.06 -1.15 17.96
C ARG A 98 5.44 0.30 18.27
N MET A 99 5.87 0.59 19.50
CA MET A 99 6.38 1.93 19.82
C MET A 99 7.68 2.23 19.08
N ALA A 100 8.52 1.22 18.87
CA ALA A 100 9.72 1.35 18.05
C ALA A 100 9.39 1.66 16.57
N GLU A 101 8.29 1.10 16.02
CA GLU A 101 7.80 1.45 14.68
C GLU A 101 7.39 2.92 14.57
N TYR A 102 6.57 3.40 15.52
CA TYR A 102 6.19 4.81 15.55
C TYR A 102 7.41 5.70 15.70
N GLN A 103 8.34 5.33 16.59
CA GLN A 103 9.58 6.05 16.75
C GLN A 103 10.35 6.15 15.42
N ALA A 104 10.56 5.03 14.72
CA ALA A 104 11.41 4.98 13.54
C ALA A 104 10.95 5.93 12.42
N MET A 105 9.66 6.28 12.40
CA MET A 105 9.08 7.17 11.40
C MET A 105 9.64 8.57 11.38
N VAL A 106 10.08 9.06 12.54
CA VAL A 106 10.64 10.41 12.66
C VAL A 106 11.99 10.56 11.91
N TYR A 107 12.63 9.46 11.53
CA TYR A 107 13.87 9.43 10.76
C TYR A 107 13.67 9.44 9.24
N CYS A 108 12.43 9.39 8.73
CA CYS A 108 12.19 9.37 7.29
C CYS A 108 12.46 10.73 6.63
N LYS A 109 12.95 10.69 5.37
CA LYS A 109 13.28 11.90 4.59
C LYS A 109 12.05 12.78 4.42
N SER A 110 12.31 14.08 4.50
CA SER A 110 11.32 15.13 4.65
C SER A 110 10.43 15.35 3.41
N ASN A 111 10.76 14.78 2.25
CA ASN A 111 9.87 14.75 1.06
C ASN A 111 8.53 14.02 1.32
N ILE A 112 8.39 13.33 2.45
CA ILE A 112 7.15 12.71 2.93
C ILE A 112 6.40 13.63 3.93
N LEU A 113 7.08 14.61 4.55
CA LEU A 113 6.64 15.36 5.72
C LEU A 113 7.18 16.82 5.72
N ASN A 114 7.19 17.54 4.59
CA ASN A 114 7.96 18.79 4.46
C ASN A 114 7.19 20.09 4.78
N SER A 115 5.90 20.02 5.09
CA SER A 115 5.12 21.22 5.45
C SER A 115 3.72 20.85 5.97
N PRO A 116 3.12 21.61 6.92
CA PRO A 116 1.70 21.48 7.27
C PRO A 116 0.76 21.60 6.07
N SER A 117 1.09 22.43 5.06
CA SER A 117 0.32 22.55 3.83
C SER A 117 0.56 21.38 2.87
N ASP A 118 1.77 20.83 2.78
CA ASP A 118 2.05 19.63 1.96
C ASP A 118 1.44 18.34 2.53
N ILE A 119 1.27 18.27 3.85
CA ILE A 119 0.53 17.18 4.53
C ILE A 119 -0.94 17.19 4.08
N SER A 120 -1.54 18.35 3.85
CA SER A 120 -2.92 18.45 3.35
C SER A 120 -3.05 18.07 1.86
N SER A 121 -2.02 18.34 1.06
CA SER A 121 -1.92 17.99 -0.36
C SER A 121 -1.73 16.49 -0.57
N ILE A 122 -0.91 15.83 0.26
CA ILE A 122 -0.69 14.38 0.22
C ILE A 122 -1.94 13.60 0.67
N VAL A 123 -2.70 14.13 1.63
CA VAL A 123 -4.00 13.56 2.02
C VAL A 123 -5.02 13.59 0.86
N LYS A 124 -4.89 14.53 -0.08
CA LYS A 124 -5.78 14.67 -1.24
C LYS A 124 -5.25 14.02 -2.53
N MET A 125 -3.94 14.01 -2.80
CA MET A 125 -3.37 13.51 -4.07
C MET A 125 -3.13 11.99 -4.11
N SER A 126 -3.20 11.26 -3.00
CA SER A 126 -3.03 9.80 -2.98
C SER A 126 -4.34 9.02 -3.15
N GLY A 127 -5.49 9.69 -3.31
CA GLY A 127 -6.81 9.05 -3.40
C GLY A 127 -7.27 8.28 -2.15
N LYS A 128 -6.38 8.00 -1.18
CA LYS A 128 -6.63 7.44 0.15
C LYS A 128 -5.51 7.87 1.09
N ASN A 129 -5.91 8.41 2.25
CA ASN A 129 -5.09 8.68 3.45
C ASN A 129 -3.84 7.79 3.52
N LEU A 130 -2.66 8.39 3.62
CA LEU A 130 -1.40 7.69 3.90
C LEU A 130 -1.47 7.07 5.31
N ARG A 131 -2.13 5.91 5.41
CA ARG A 131 -2.22 5.09 6.63
C ARG A 131 -0.90 4.35 6.80
N VAL A 132 0.10 5.06 7.30
CA VAL A 132 1.19 4.39 7.98
C VAL A 132 0.59 3.94 9.32
N GLY A 133 0.32 2.64 9.46
CA GLY A 133 -0.26 2.04 10.68
C GLY A 133 -1.38 2.82 11.38
N ASN A 134 -2.56 3.00 10.79
CA ASN A 134 -3.76 3.50 11.50
C ASN A 134 -3.64 4.84 12.30
N PHE A 135 -2.60 5.66 12.12
CA PHE A 135 -2.47 6.97 12.79
C PHE A 135 -2.43 8.15 11.80
N THR A 136 -2.74 9.35 12.32
CA THR A 136 -2.71 10.63 11.60
C THR A 136 -1.77 11.59 12.33
N ILE A 137 -0.81 12.18 11.63
CA ILE A 137 0.07 13.22 12.20
C ILE A 137 -0.74 14.51 12.36
N ALA A 138 -0.75 15.07 13.57
CA ALA A 138 -1.54 16.22 13.96
C ALA A 138 -0.67 17.48 14.22
N ALA A 139 0.59 17.30 14.61
CA ALA A 139 1.55 18.41 14.74
C ALA A 139 2.99 17.93 14.51
N THR A 140 3.88 18.84 14.15
CA THR A 140 5.28 18.55 13.84
C THR A 140 6.18 19.71 14.26
N GLY A 141 7.39 19.42 14.70
CA GLY A 141 8.45 20.41 14.92
C GLY A 141 9.67 20.09 14.08
N PHE A 142 10.15 21.11 13.36
CA PHE A 142 11.37 21.06 12.55
C PHE A 142 12.42 21.97 13.18
N ASP A 143 13.68 21.71 12.90
CA ASP A 143 14.73 22.66 13.20
C ASP A 143 15.10 23.52 11.99
N LYS A 144 16.13 24.36 12.16
CA LYS A 144 16.59 25.34 11.16
C LYS A 144 17.04 24.75 9.81
N TYR A 145 17.24 23.44 9.70
CA TYR A 145 17.55 22.81 8.40
C TYR A 145 16.43 21.87 7.92
N ASN A 146 15.19 22.13 8.35
CA ASN A 146 13.99 21.43 7.91
C ASN A 146 14.02 19.91 8.17
N VAL A 147 14.67 19.50 9.26
CA VAL A 147 14.65 18.11 9.71
C VAL A 147 13.56 17.97 10.76
N LEU A 148 12.66 17.00 10.59
CA LEU A 148 11.62 16.69 11.55
C LEU A 148 12.26 16.18 12.86
N TYR A 149 12.10 16.90 13.96
CA TYR A 149 12.64 16.52 15.28
C TYR A 149 11.61 15.85 16.17
N TRP A 150 10.35 16.26 16.06
CA TRP A 150 9.27 15.63 16.79
C TRP A 150 7.97 15.75 16.02
N TYR A 151 7.05 14.82 16.29
CA TYR A 151 5.69 14.93 15.82
C TYR A 151 4.70 14.46 16.88
N ILE A 152 3.48 14.94 16.79
CA ILE A 152 2.33 14.43 17.54
C ILE A 152 1.42 13.71 16.54
N ALA A 153 1.07 12.46 16.82
CA ALA A 153 0.13 11.69 16.02
C ALA A 153 -1.04 11.19 16.85
N VAL A 154 -2.18 11.00 16.18
CA VAL A 154 -3.41 10.47 16.75
C VAL A 154 -3.71 9.12 16.14
N ASN A 155 -3.82 8.09 16.97
CA ASN A 155 -4.22 6.74 16.58
C ASN A 155 -5.65 6.49 17.07
N ILE A 156 -6.60 6.58 16.13
CA ILE A 156 -8.03 6.43 16.44
C ILE A 156 -8.35 4.99 16.89
N PRO A 157 -7.90 3.91 16.20
CA PRO A 157 -8.19 2.54 16.63
C PRO A 157 -7.65 2.17 18.01
N GLN A 158 -6.50 2.73 18.42
CA GLN A 158 -5.92 2.49 19.74
C GLN A 158 -6.34 3.55 20.78
N GLN A 159 -7.15 4.55 20.40
CA GLN A 159 -7.52 5.68 21.25
C GLN A 159 -6.29 6.29 21.95
N SER A 160 -5.23 6.57 21.18
CA SER A 160 -3.98 7.10 21.71
C SER A 160 -3.45 8.29 20.92
N ILE A 161 -2.73 9.16 21.61
CA ILE A 161 -2.00 10.32 21.10
C ILE A 161 -0.53 10.07 21.42
N LEU A 162 0.33 10.15 20.42
CA LEU A 162 1.75 9.86 20.54
C LEU A 162 2.57 11.12 20.28
N LEU A 163 3.40 11.52 21.24
CA LEU A 163 4.50 12.46 21.01
C LEU A 163 5.76 11.66 20.75
N VAL A 164 6.35 11.83 19.56
CA VAL A 164 7.52 11.07 19.13
C VAL A 164 8.70 12.00 18.92
N HIS A 165 9.84 11.69 19.53
CA HIS A 165 11.09 12.43 19.40
C HIS A 165 12.13 11.69 18.55
N ARG A 166 12.77 12.44 17.65
CA ARG A 166 13.94 12.04 16.87
C ARG A 166 15.21 12.19 17.70
N GLY A 167 16.14 11.26 17.52
CA GLY A 167 17.53 11.41 17.92
C GLY A 167 18.36 12.19 16.90
N THR A 168 19.66 11.93 16.86
CA THR A 168 20.60 12.73 16.08
C THR A 168 20.45 12.55 14.56
N ARG A 169 20.86 13.58 13.82
CA ARG A 169 20.55 13.79 12.39
C ARG A 169 21.25 12.84 11.44
N SER A 170 22.41 12.34 11.80
CA SER A 170 23.33 11.74 10.86
C SER A 170 23.83 10.38 11.33
N SER A 171 24.28 9.58 10.38
CA SER A 171 25.18 8.45 10.64
C SER A 171 26.55 8.90 11.21
N ASN A 172 26.74 10.19 11.49
CA ASN A 172 27.98 10.75 12.01
C ASN A 172 27.96 10.61 13.53
N ARG A 173 28.87 9.78 14.02
CA ARG A 173 28.98 9.38 15.42
C ARG A 173 29.39 10.54 16.34
N ASN A 174 29.93 11.62 15.77
CA ASN A 174 30.37 12.82 16.49
C ASN A 174 29.19 13.63 17.04
N ASP A 175 28.03 13.65 16.37
CA ASP A 175 26.90 14.51 16.78
C ASP A 175 26.35 14.15 18.17
N VAL A 176 26.38 12.87 18.60
CA VAL A 176 25.95 12.47 19.96
C VAL A 176 26.90 13.02 21.01
N TYR A 177 28.20 13.08 20.72
CA TYR A 177 29.20 13.63 21.65
C TYR A 177 29.19 15.16 21.68
N ASP A 178 28.94 15.81 20.54
CA ASP A 178 28.82 17.27 20.46
C ASP A 178 27.52 17.77 21.12
N ASP A 179 26.41 17.03 20.99
CA ASP A 179 25.14 17.30 21.68
C ASP A 179 25.18 16.95 23.18
N LEU A 180 26.08 16.06 23.60
CA LEU A 180 26.41 15.78 25.01
C LEU A 180 27.25 16.91 25.65
N ASN A 181 27.03 18.16 25.22
CA ASN A 181 27.73 19.35 25.72
C ASN A 181 27.75 19.34 27.26
N ARG A 182 28.96 19.17 27.80
CA ARG A 182 29.24 18.65 29.16
C ARG A 182 29.11 19.67 30.28
N GLY A 183 28.52 20.83 30.02
CA GLY A 183 28.11 21.73 31.09
C GLY A 183 27.08 21.03 31.98
N ARG A 184 27.22 21.12 33.31
CA ARG A 184 26.24 20.58 34.26
C ARG A 184 25.37 21.73 34.77
N ILE A 185 24.06 21.58 34.70
CA ILE A 185 23.11 22.51 35.31
C ILE A 185 22.72 21.93 36.67
N HIS A 186 23.24 22.54 37.73
CA HIS A 186 23.00 22.12 39.11
C HIS A 186 21.73 22.76 39.67
N ASN A 187 20.90 22.00 40.37
CA ASN A 187 19.66 22.52 40.95
C ASN A 187 19.86 23.23 42.30
N SER A 188 21.08 23.72 42.62
CA SER A 188 21.38 24.37 43.90
C SER A 188 20.55 25.63 44.17
N HIS A 189 20.18 26.35 43.10
CA HIS A 189 19.36 27.57 43.17
C HIS A 189 17.98 27.38 42.52
N GLY A 190 17.49 26.15 42.42
CA GLY A 190 16.18 25.86 41.82
C GLY A 190 16.09 26.08 40.31
N GLN A 191 17.23 26.13 39.60
CA GLN A 191 17.29 26.34 38.15
C GLN A 191 16.47 25.30 37.37
N LEU A 192 16.46 24.05 37.83
CA LEU A 192 15.65 22.97 37.24
C LEU A 192 14.24 22.90 37.87
N SER A 193 14.08 23.40 39.11
CA SER A 193 12.79 23.37 39.83
C SER A 193 11.68 24.18 39.16
N GLY A 194 12.00 25.18 38.33
CA GLY A 194 10.99 25.90 37.54
C GLY A 194 10.24 25.00 36.55
N ASP A 195 10.91 24.01 35.98
CA ASP A 195 10.31 23.04 35.05
C ASP A 195 9.91 21.73 35.74
N PHE A 196 10.67 21.35 36.76
CA PHE A 196 10.48 20.11 37.51
C PHE A 196 10.31 20.43 39.00
N PRO A 197 9.14 20.94 39.43
CA PRO A 197 8.94 21.51 40.77
C PRO A 197 9.10 20.50 41.91
N TYR A 198 9.09 19.20 41.60
CA TYR A 198 9.28 18.12 42.54
C TYR A 198 10.75 17.72 42.76
N LEU A 199 11.70 18.39 42.09
CA LEU A 199 13.13 18.15 42.31
C LEU A 199 13.64 18.87 43.57
N LEU A 200 14.43 18.15 44.36
CA LEU A 200 15.18 18.71 45.48
C LEU A 200 16.18 19.77 44.99
N GLN A 201 16.26 20.89 45.70
CA GLN A 201 17.26 21.91 45.46
C GLN A 201 18.60 21.47 46.09
N SER A 202 19.49 20.90 45.28
CA SER A 202 20.80 20.42 45.70
C SER A 202 21.79 20.49 44.55
N LYS A 203 23.08 20.66 44.87
CA LYS A 203 24.18 20.54 43.91
C LYS A 203 24.31 19.11 43.36
N ASP A 204 23.89 18.11 44.11
CA ASP A 204 23.93 16.70 43.69
C ASP A 204 22.83 16.34 42.69
N VAL A 205 21.86 17.24 42.51
CA VAL A 205 20.82 17.14 41.47
C VAL A 205 21.28 17.99 40.30
N TYR A 206 21.82 17.35 39.27
CA TYR A 206 22.21 18.02 38.03
C TYR A 206 21.73 17.27 36.79
N LEU A 207 21.54 18.05 35.71
CA LEU A 207 21.21 17.62 34.35
C LEU A 207 22.30 18.15 33.40
N ASP A 208 22.68 17.36 32.41
CA ASP A 208 23.63 17.81 31.39
C ASP A 208 22.98 18.88 30.49
N SER A 209 23.69 20.00 30.33
CA SER A 209 23.20 21.23 29.73
C SER A 209 22.76 21.07 28.28
N GLY A 210 23.43 20.22 27.50
CA GLY A 210 23.06 19.93 26.11
C GLY A 210 21.62 19.42 25.97
N PHE A 211 21.18 18.54 26.88
CA PHE A 211 19.80 18.07 26.88
C PHE A 211 18.80 19.17 27.29
N TYR A 212 19.16 19.97 28.29
CA TYR A 212 18.29 21.02 28.82
C TYR A 212 18.05 22.15 27.84
N THR A 213 19.10 22.65 27.16
CA THR A 213 18.98 23.77 26.21
C THR A 213 17.96 23.46 25.10
N ARG A 214 18.00 22.24 24.57
CA ARG A 214 17.06 21.82 23.52
C ARG A 214 15.65 21.62 24.07
N PHE A 215 15.51 21.03 25.26
CA PHE A 215 14.22 20.91 25.94
C PHE A 215 13.56 22.28 26.14
N GLN A 216 14.31 23.30 26.58
CA GLN A 216 13.80 24.66 26.76
C GLN A 216 13.21 25.24 25.48
N HIS A 217 13.88 25.01 24.33
CA HIS A 217 13.45 25.53 23.03
C HIS A 217 12.13 24.89 22.55
N GLU A 218 11.93 23.59 22.80
CA GLU A 218 10.82 22.83 22.20
C GLU A 218 9.61 22.65 23.14
N LYS A 219 9.76 22.83 24.46
CA LYS A 219 8.69 22.54 25.43
C LYS A 219 7.40 23.34 25.17
N ILE A 220 7.51 24.63 24.86
CA ILE A 220 6.34 25.52 24.68
C ILE A 220 5.56 25.15 23.41
N PRO A 221 6.18 25.02 22.22
CA PRO A 221 5.49 24.55 21.02
C PRO A 221 4.79 23.20 21.21
N ILE A 222 5.46 22.24 21.87
CA ILE A 222 4.90 20.90 22.10
C ILE A 222 3.66 20.97 22.99
N VAL A 223 3.74 21.65 24.14
CA VAL A 223 2.61 21.77 25.07
C VAL A 223 1.42 22.45 24.42
N THR A 224 1.68 23.49 23.63
CA THR A 224 0.64 24.25 22.93
C THR A 224 -0.11 23.36 21.93
N ALA A 225 0.64 22.63 21.10
CA ALA A 225 0.07 21.70 20.14
C ALA A 225 -0.67 20.54 20.84
N LEU A 226 -0.07 19.98 21.89
CA LEU A 226 -0.63 18.86 22.63
C LEU A 226 -1.94 19.23 23.33
N ARG A 227 -2.04 20.39 23.98
CA ARG A 227 -3.29 20.87 24.61
C ARG A 227 -4.43 20.99 23.62
N LYS A 228 -4.16 21.56 22.44
CA LYS A 228 -5.13 21.67 21.35
C LYS A 228 -5.66 20.29 20.93
N ILE A 229 -4.76 19.32 20.78
CA ILE A 229 -5.12 17.95 20.38
C ILE A 229 -5.87 17.24 21.52
N LEU A 230 -5.41 17.32 22.76
CA LEU A 230 -6.07 16.71 23.92
C LEU A 230 -7.49 17.25 24.12
N GLN A 231 -7.73 18.54 23.86
CA GLN A 231 -9.05 19.15 23.88
C GLN A 231 -9.96 18.57 22.78
N GLN A 232 -9.43 18.44 21.56
CA GLN A 232 -10.14 17.85 20.42
C GLN A 232 -10.54 16.39 20.67
N TYR A 233 -9.71 15.63 21.39
CA TYR A 233 -9.94 14.21 21.71
C TYR A 233 -10.27 14.01 23.19
N SER A 234 -11.19 14.83 23.70
CA SER A 234 -11.67 14.78 25.08
C SER A 234 -12.71 13.67 25.32
N SER A 235 -13.50 13.30 24.31
CA SER A 235 -14.49 12.20 24.38
C SER A 235 -14.51 11.36 23.08
N PRO A 236 -14.15 10.06 23.12
CA PRO A 236 -13.62 9.34 24.27
C PRO A 236 -12.25 9.89 24.68
N SER A 237 -11.85 9.64 25.93
CA SER A 237 -10.57 10.12 26.46
C SER A 237 -9.42 9.29 25.89
N PHE A 238 -8.64 9.87 24.96
CA PHE A 238 -7.44 9.24 24.40
C PHE A 238 -6.29 9.18 25.41
N SER A 239 -5.49 8.14 25.32
CA SER A 239 -4.26 7.89 26.09
C SER A 239 -3.10 8.67 25.52
N PHE A 240 -2.30 9.34 26.33
CA PHE A 240 -1.11 10.06 25.85
C PHE A 240 0.16 9.25 26.08
N VAL A 241 0.97 9.09 25.05
CA VAL A 241 2.21 8.29 25.06
C VAL A 241 3.36 9.12 24.54
N VAL A 242 4.50 9.09 25.24
CA VAL A 242 5.73 9.77 24.80
C VAL A 242 6.74 8.71 24.37
N VAL A 243 7.37 8.91 23.21
CA VAL A 243 8.30 7.93 22.63
C VAL A 243 9.56 8.64 22.12
N GLY A 244 10.74 8.06 22.34
CA GLY A 244 11.98 8.59 21.78
C GLY A 244 13.10 7.55 21.65
N HIS A 245 14.03 7.79 20.73
CA HIS A 245 15.22 6.96 20.51
C HIS A 245 16.48 7.81 20.54
N SER A 246 17.58 7.25 21.06
CA SER A 246 18.88 7.92 21.15
C SER A 246 18.76 9.23 21.94
N LEU A 247 19.33 10.36 21.47
CA LEU A 247 19.10 11.68 22.08
C LEU A 247 17.61 12.06 22.17
N GLY A 248 16.79 11.58 21.24
CA GLY A 248 15.34 11.74 21.26
C GLY A 248 14.69 11.05 22.46
N ALA A 249 15.28 9.96 22.95
CA ALA A 249 14.83 9.29 24.17
C ALA A 249 15.08 10.15 25.42
N SER A 250 16.19 10.89 25.45
CA SER A 250 16.48 11.87 26.49
C SER A 250 15.48 13.02 26.51
N TRP A 251 15.13 13.57 25.34
CA TRP A 251 14.10 14.62 25.25
C TRP A 251 12.69 14.10 25.52
N ALA A 252 12.38 12.86 25.13
CA ALA A 252 11.13 12.19 25.52
C ALA A 252 11.01 12.08 27.05
N PHE A 253 12.10 11.69 27.72
CA PHE A 253 12.17 11.61 29.18
C PHE A 253 11.96 12.98 29.83
N LEU A 254 12.67 14.03 29.37
CA LEU A 254 12.53 15.38 29.93
C LEU A 254 11.14 15.99 29.69
N ASN A 255 10.57 15.83 28.49
CA ASN A 255 9.21 16.30 28.22
C ASN A 255 8.19 15.54 29.08
N ALA A 256 8.32 14.21 29.22
CA ALA A 256 7.47 13.46 30.12
C ALA A 256 7.60 13.92 31.59
N ALA A 257 8.82 14.20 32.06
CA ALA A 257 9.07 14.75 33.39
C ALA A 257 8.37 16.10 33.58
N TYR A 258 8.41 16.97 32.57
CA TYR A 258 7.70 18.24 32.58
C TYR A 258 6.18 18.05 32.61
N PHE A 259 5.65 17.14 31.79
CA PHE A 259 4.21 16.85 31.74
C PHE A 259 3.66 16.29 33.05
N VAL A 260 4.45 15.58 33.84
CA VAL A 260 4.03 15.12 35.17
C VAL A 260 3.73 16.31 36.10
N GLY A 261 4.42 17.44 35.93
CA GLY A 261 4.12 18.68 36.64
C GLY A 261 2.88 19.43 36.14
N LEU A 262 2.31 19.03 35.00
CA LEU A 262 1.14 19.68 34.37
C LEU A 262 -0.10 18.81 34.53
N ASN A 263 -0.96 19.12 35.50
CA ASN A 263 -2.12 18.29 35.85
C ASN A 263 -3.05 17.97 34.66
N ASP A 264 -3.25 18.92 33.76
CA ASP A 264 -4.09 18.78 32.56
C ASP A 264 -3.55 17.72 31.58
N ILE A 265 -2.23 17.52 31.54
CA ILE A 265 -1.56 16.54 30.66
C ILE A 265 -1.24 15.25 31.41
N ASN A 266 -0.76 15.32 32.65
CA ASN A 266 -0.38 14.16 33.46
C ASN A 266 -1.53 13.16 33.62
N SER A 267 -2.77 13.64 33.77
CA SER A 267 -3.97 12.81 33.86
C SER A 267 -4.20 11.90 32.65
N ARG A 268 -3.58 12.22 31.50
CA ARG A 268 -3.69 11.47 30.24
C ARG A 268 -2.41 10.70 29.91
N LEU A 269 -1.27 11.08 30.49
CA LEU A 269 0.02 10.43 30.27
C LEU A 269 -0.02 8.98 30.77
N SER A 270 -0.07 8.05 29.81
CA SER A 270 -0.28 6.62 30.05
C SER A 270 1.00 5.81 29.94
N ALA A 271 1.96 6.22 29.10
CA ALA A 271 3.23 5.51 28.95
C ALA A 271 4.36 6.39 28.38
N ILE A 272 5.59 6.01 28.69
CA ILE A 272 6.83 6.66 28.25
C ILE A 272 7.77 5.56 27.76
N TYR A 273 8.09 5.56 26.47
CA TYR A 273 9.00 4.60 25.84
C TYR A 273 10.28 5.27 25.39
N THR A 274 11.39 4.71 25.86
CA THR A 274 12.72 5.20 25.51
C THR A 274 13.56 4.07 24.97
N PHE A 275 14.28 4.32 23.87
CA PHE A 275 15.11 3.34 23.18
C PHE A 275 16.55 3.84 23.11
N GLY A 276 17.51 3.06 23.62
CA GLY A 276 18.92 3.45 23.58
C GLY A 276 19.20 4.79 24.29
N GLN A 277 18.50 5.08 25.38
CA GLN A 277 18.56 6.39 26.04
C GLN A 277 19.90 6.58 26.78
N PRO A 278 20.69 7.63 26.47
CA PRO A 278 21.91 7.94 27.21
C PRO A 278 21.64 8.43 28.64
N LEU A 279 22.68 8.47 29.46
CA LEU A 279 22.59 9.03 30.80
C LEU A 279 22.36 10.55 30.71
N LEU A 280 21.42 11.06 31.51
CA LEU A 280 20.98 12.46 31.44
C LEU A 280 21.72 13.38 32.42
N GLY A 281 22.18 12.84 33.55
CA GLY A 281 22.75 13.62 34.63
C GLY A 281 22.96 12.79 35.88
N SER A 282 22.90 13.42 37.04
CA SER A 282 23.08 12.75 38.33
C SER A 282 22.07 11.61 38.57
N ALA A 283 22.50 10.60 39.33
CA ALA A 283 21.60 9.55 39.81
C ALA A 283 20.42 10.11 40.61
N SER A 284 20.65 11.15 41.41
CA SER A 284 19.59 11.82 42.18
C SER A 284 18.53 12.46 41.28
N PHE A 285 18.94 13.13 40.21
CA PHE A 285 18.02 13.73 39.23
C PHE A 285 17.14 12.67 38.56
N VAL A 286 17.75 11.61 38.04
CA VAL A 286 17.03 10.53 37.34
C VAL A 286 16.06 9.82 38.30
N ASN A 287 16.53 9.42 39.49
CA ASN A 287 15.74 8.65 40.45
C ASN A 287 14.50 9.41 40.96
N GLN A 288 14.61 10.74 41.13
CA GLN A 288 13.48 11.56 41.54
C GLN A 288 12.40 11.62 40.44
N ILE A 289 12.80 11.72 39.17
CA ILE A 289 11.87 11.72 38.04
C ILE A 289 11.25 10.35 37.81
N THR A 290 12.04 9.27 37.81
CA THR A 290 11.53 7.91 37.58
C THR A 290 10.52 7.49 38.66
N THR A 291 10.76 7.88 39.92
CA THR A 291 9.77 7.69 41.01
C THR A 291 8.42 8.33 40.67
N LYS A 292 8.41 9.50 40.01
CA LYS A 292 7.17 10.16 39.56
C LYS A 292 6.54 9.49 38.35
N PHE A 293 7.33 8.85 37.48
CA PHE A 293 6.78 8.04 36.39
C PHE A 293 6.12 6.76 36.89
N ASP A 294 6.68 6.16 37.94
CA ASP A 294 6.23 4.87 38.47
C ASP A 294 5.09 4.93 39.48
N THR A 295 4.73 6.15 39.93
CA THR A 295 3.63 6.36 40.88
C THR A 295 2.45 7.07 40.18
N PRO A 296 1.21 6.53 40.22
CA PRO A 296 0.75 5.29 40.88
C PRO A 296 0.90 4.01 40.02
N SER A 297 1.41 4.12 38.80
CA SER A 297 1.60 2.97 37.90
C SER A 297 2.94 3.09 37.18
N GLN A 298 3.59 1.96 36.87
CA GLN A 298 4.86 1.90 36.15
C GLN A 298 4.66 2.28 34.67
N ARG A 299 4.68 3.58 34.38
CA ARG A 299 4.44 4.13 33.03
C ARG A 299 5.71 4.20 32.17
N TYR A 300 6.89 4.08 32.77
CA TYR A 300 8.16 4.23 32.08
C TYR A 300 8.78 2.89 31.68
N VAL A 301 9.14 2.75 30.40
CA VAL A 301 9.81 1.57 29.83
C VAL A 301 11.08 2.03 29.12
N ARG A 302 12.24 1.69 29.71
CA ARG A 302 13.56 1.93 29.12
C ARG A 302 14.04 0.69 28.38
N THR A 303 14.22 0.78 27.08
CA THR A 303 14.63 -0.35 26.25
C THR A 303 16.09 -0.23 25.84
N VAL A 304 16.87 -1.28 26.10
CA VAL A 304 18.29 -1.40 25.70
C VAL A 304 18.44 -2.61 24.79
N ASN A 305 19.18 -2.45 23.68
CA ASN A 305 19.33 -3.50 22.67
C ASN A 305 20.74 -4.10 22.70
N GLY A 306 20.87 -5.38 23.06
CA GLY A 306 22.16 -6.08 23.08
C GLY A 306 23.22 -5.34 23.89
N ASN A 307 24.40 -5.18 23.29
CA ASN A 307 25.54 -4.44 23.83
C ASN A 307 25.57 -2.97 23.36
N ASP A 308 24.41 -2.33 23.17
CA ASP A 308 24.34 -0.91 22.77
C ASP A 308 25.16 -0.03 23.71
N LEU A 309 26.13 0.69 23.17
CA LEU A 309 27.01 1.59 23.91
C LEU A 309 26.26 2.79 24.52
N VAL A 310 25.25 3.34 23.83
CA VAL A 310 24.71 4.67 24.15
C VAL A 310 24.07 4.79 25.53
N PRO A 311 23.31 3.80 26.04
CA PRO A 311 22.78 3.81 27.40
C PRO A 311 23.81 3.91 28.53
N HIS A 312 25.08 3.69 28.21
CA HIS A 312 26.21 3.72 29.15
C HIS A 312 27.04 5.01 29.04
N ILE A 313 26.75 5.88 28.06
CA ILE A 313 27.45 7.15 27.86
C ILE A 313 26.76 8.26 28.68
N GLY A 314 27.56 9.15 29.28
CA GLY A 314 27.08 10.40 29.88
C GLY A 314 27.52 10.64 31.33
N CYS A 315 28.48 9.88 31.87
CA CYS A 315 28.95 10.19 33.22
C CYS A 315 30.37 9.72 33.55
N GLU A 316 31.26 10.68 33.80
CA GLU A 316 32.68 10.49 34.20
C GLU A 316 32.86 10.13 35.69
N GLU A 317 31.90 10.48 36.57
CA GLU A 317 32.12 10.42 38.04
C GLU A 317 30.93 9.94 38.89
N CYS A 318 29.76 9.65 38.32
CA CYS A 318 28.57 9.33 39.13
C CYS A 318 28.48 7.85 39.48
N VAL A 319 27.74 7.53 40.53
CA VAL A 319 27.03 6.24 40.67
C VAL A 319 26.08 6.12 39.48
N GLN A 320 26.01 4.95 38.80
CA GLN A 320 25.10 4.79 37.64
C GLN A 320 23.67 5.18 38.07
N PRO A 321 22.98 6.09 37.33
CA PRO A 321 21.61 6.43 37.61
C PRO A 321 20.73 5.18 37.59
N GLN A 322 19.82 5.05 38.56
CA GLN A 322 18.95 3.89 38.66
C GLN A 322 17.69 4.15 37.84
N TYR A 323 17.78 3.95 36.53
CA TYR A 323 16.57 3.88 35.71
C TYR A 323 15.78 2.64 36.13
N SER A 324 14.55 2.86 36.59
CA SER A 324 13.62 1.78 36.86
C SER A 324 13.16 1.14 35.55
N ASN A 325 12.69 -0.11 35.64
CA ASN A 325 11.86 -0.72 34.60
C ASN A 325 12.55 -0.90 33.23
N GLU A 326 13.84 -1.27 33.23
CA GLU A 326 14.56 -1.61 32.01
C GLU A 326 14.01 -2.91 31.35
N LYS A 327 13.92 -2.89 30.02
CA LYS A 327 13.66 -4.05 29.17
C LYS A 327 14.87 -4.24 28.26
N TRP A 328 15.61 -5.31 28.46
CA TRP A 328 16.85 -5.56 27.74
C TRP A 328 16.67 -6.66 26.70
N VAL A 329 17.08 -6.40 25.45
CA VAL A 329 17.17 -7.43 24.41
C VAL A 329 18.56 -8.10 24.53
N MET A 330 18.67 -9.08 25.42
CA MET A 330 19.94 -9.74 25.74
C MET A 330 20.59 -10.41 24.52
N ASN A 331 19.78 -11.02 23.63
CA ASN A 331 20.26 -11.60 22.38
C ASN A 331 19.50 -10.99 21.20
N THR A 332 20.17 -10.13 20.42
CA THR A 332 19.55 -9.44 19.28
C THR A 332 19.23 -10.37 18.11
N THR A 333 19.98 -11.48 17.98
CA THR A 333 19.76 -12.46 16.92
C THR A 333 18.57 -13.35 17.25
N GLN A 334 18.44 -13.86 18.46
CA GLN A 334 17.30 -14.70 18.86
C GLN A 334 16.11 -13.88 19.40
N VAL A 335 16.28 -12.56 19.55
CA VAL A 335 15.30 -11.60 20.10
C VAL A 335 14.81 -12.04 21.49
N ILE A 336 15.76 -12.39 22.35
CA ILE A 336 15.49 -12.80 23.73
C ILE A 336 15.42 -11.57 24.61
N TRP A 337 14.27 -11.38 25.27
CA TRP A 337 14.00 -10.26 26.16
C TRP A 337 14.24 -10.63 27.62
N LYS A 338 14.76 -9.69 28.39
CA LYS A 338 14.91 -9.77 29.84
C LYS A 338 14.27 -8.56 30.50
N ASP A 339 13.44 -8.79 31.51
CA ASP A 339 12.95 -7.75 32.40
C ASP A 339 13.99 -7.50 33.48
N CYS A 340 14.36 -6.23 33.63
CA CYS A 340 15.40 -5.78 34.55
C CYS A 340 14.74 -4.86 35.57
N ASN A 341 14.82 -5.23 36.85
CA ASN A 341 14.11 -4.55 37.95
C ASN A 341 14.75 -3.20 38.35
N GLY A 342 15.47 -2.55 37.43
CA GLY A 342 16.20 -1.30 37.65
C GLY A 342 17.51 -1.48 38.43
N GLY A 343 18.14 -0.38 38.81
CA GLY A 343 19.21 -0.40 39.82
C GLY A 343 20.63 -0.74 39.33
N ALA A 344 20.96 -0.54 38.05
CA ALA A 344 22.24 -0.95 37.46
C ALA A 344 22.54 -2.45 37.68
N ASP A 345 21.50 -3.29 37.52
CA ASP A 345 21.58 -4.74 37.68
C ASP A 345 22.71 -5.33 36.80
N PRO A 346 23.75 -5.94 37.40
CA PRO A 346 24.87 -6.52 36.66
C PRO A 346 24.46 -7.77 35.85
N GLN A 347 23.25 -8.29 36.02
CA GLN A 347 22.71 -9.33 35.16
C GLN A 347 21.98 -8.78 33.93
N CYS A 348 21.90 -7.46 33.78
CA CYS A 348 21.21 -6.76 32.69
C CYS A 348 22.21 -6.01 31.79
N SER A 349 21.74 -5.02 31.03
CA SER A 349 22.62 -4.27 30.12
C SER A 349 23.81 -3.63 30.85
N SER A 350 23.62 -3.25 32.13
CA SER A 350 24.67 -2.68 32.97
C SER A 350 25.82 -3.66 33.29
N GLY A 351 25.61 -4.96 33.08
CA GLY A 351 26.64 -5.99 33.25
C GLY A 351 27.51 -6.25 32.02
N VAL A 352 27.19 -5.63 30.87
CA VAL A 352 27.96 -5.83 29.64
C VAL A 352 29.35 -5.21 29.80
N PRO A 353 30.45 -5.97 29.61
CA PRO A 353 31.80 -5.44 29.69
C PRO A 353 32.04 -4.30 28.69
N CYS A 354 32.78 -3.29 29.11
CA CYS A 354 33.04 -2.08 28.33
C CYS A 354 33.65 -2.34 26.95
N ASN A 355 34.60 -3.26 26.89
CA ASN A 355 35.26 -3.70 25.66
C ASN A 355 34.34 -4.49 24.70
N GLN A 356 33.15 -4.86 25.16
CA GLN A 356 32.13 -5.53 24.36
C GLN A 356 31.00 -4.60 23.95
N LEU A 357 30.96 -3.35 24.41
CA LEU A 357 29.94 -2.39 23.99
C LEU A 357 30.15 -1.94 22.55
N SER A 358 29.07 -1.70 21.80
CA SER A 358 29.13 -1.35 20.38
C SER A 358 28.02 -0.41 19.93
N TRP A 359 28.32 0.45 18.96
CA TRP A 359 27.31 1.26 18.27
C TRP A 359 26.42 0.44 17.32
N ALA A 360 26.84 -0.78 16.98
CA ALA A 360 26.16 -1.64 16.00
C ALA A 360 24.70 -1.91 16.40
N ASN A 361 24.44 -2.11 17.69
CA ASN A 361 23.11 -2.44 18.21
C ASN A 361 22.26 -1.22 18.59
N HIS A 362 22.83 -0.01 18.59
CA HIS A 362 22.10 1.21 18.93
C HIS A 362 20.94 1.52 17.99
N SER A 363 21.08 1.12 16.72
CA SER A 363 20.16 1.51 15.65
C SER A 363 18.94 0.59 15.53
N ALA A 364 18.73 -0.30 16.50
CA ALA A 364 17.76 -1.38 16.40
C ALA A 364 17.21 -1.79 17.77
N VAL A 365 16.09 -2.51 17.75
CA VAL A 365 15.53 -3.25 18.89
C VAL A 365 15.25 -4.67 18.41
N GLY A 366 15.97 -5.65 18.95
CA GLY A 366 16.05 -6.98 18.35
C GLY A 366 16.58 -6.89 16.93
N ARG A 367 15.79 -7.37 15.97
CA ARG A 367 16.07 -7.30 14.53
C ARG A 367 15.35 -6.15 13.82
N PHE A 368 14.60 -5.32 14.56
CA PHE A 368 13.86 -4.19 14.01
C PHE A 368 14.73 -2.93 13.95
N SER A 369 14.85 -2.31 12.76
CA SER A 369 15.65 -1.10 12.55
C SER A 369 14.89 0.17 12.95
N MET A 370 15.53 1.04 13.74
CA MET A 370 15.00 2.32 14.25
C MET A 370 15.66 3.55 13.61
N ARG A 371 16.11 3.43 12.36
CA ARG A 371 16.74 4.49 11.56
C ARG A 371 16.10 4.65 10.18
N SER A 372 16.66 5.54 9.36
CA SER A 372 16.20 5.82 7.99
C SER A 372 16.02 4.59 7.09
N GLU A 373 16.71 3.50 7.38
CA GLU A 373 16.60 2.19 6.73
C GLU A 373 15.20 1.58 6.91
N PHE A 374 14.53 1.87 8.04
CA PHE A 374 13.12 1.58 8.24
C PHE A 374 12.27 2.17 7.10
N CYS A 375 12.60 3.38 6.64
CA CYS A 375 11.85 4.07 5.60
C CYS A 375 12.06 3.43 4.22
N ARG A 376 13.21 2.78 3.97
CA ARG A 376 13.42 1.96 2.76
C ARG A 376 12.54 0.71 2.80
N VAL A 377 12.44 0.08 3.97
CA VAL A 377 11.55 -1.07 4.20
C VAL A 377 10.07 -0.66 4.17
N ALA A 378 9.71 0.53 4.67
CA ALA A 378 8.35 1.07 4.64
C ALA A 378 7.91 1.53 3.23
N ASN A 379 8.82 2.10 2.44
CA ASN A 379 8.59 2.33 1.01
C ASN A 379 8.44 0.99 0.26
N ASN A 380 9.20 -0.03 0.63
CA ASN A 380 9.02 -1.40 0.14
C ASN A 380 7.84 -2.14 0.80
N MET A 381 7.22 -1.64 1.87
CA MET A 381 5.95 -2.19 2.38
C MET A 381 4.78 -1.87 1.45
N GLN A 382 4.91 -0.92 0.51
CA GLN A 382 4.02 -0.85 -0.64
C GLN A 382 4.16 -2.11 -1.50
N LEU A 383 5.40 -2.58 -1.76
CA LEU A 383 5.68 -3.82 -2.48
C LEU A 383 5.32 -5.07 -1.67
N VAL A 384 5.48 -5.09 -0.33
CA VAL A 384 5.02 -6.21 0.51
C VAL A 384 3.49 -6.23 0.60
N LYS A 385 2.80 -5.10 0.71
CA LYS A 385 1.33 -5.07 0.56
C LYS A 385 0.90 -5.46 -0.85
N GLN A 386 1.71 -5.19 -1.87
CA GLN A 386 1.48 -5.63 -3.24
C GLN A 386 1.72 -7.14 -3.38
N TYR A 387 2.77 -7.70 -2.75
CA TYR A 387 3.07 -9.13 -2.66
C TYR A 387 2.02 -9.88 -1.84
N GLU A 388 1.58 -9.33 -0.72
CA GLU A 388 0.51 -9.87 0.12
C GLU A 388 -0.85 -9.81 -0.55
N ARG A 389 -1.15 -8.72 -1.27
CA ARG A 389 -2.32 -8.63 -2.15
C ARG A 389 -2.19 -9.60 -3.33
N ARG A 390 -0.98 -9.81 -3.86
CA ARG A 390 -0.66 -10.75 -4.94
C ARG A 390 -0.83 -12.20 -4.46
N GLN A 391 -0.40 -12.55 -3.25
CA GLN A 391 -0.62 -13.86 -2.61
C GLN A 391 -2.09 -14.08 -2.20
N LEU A 392 -2.77 -13.06 -1.65
CA LEU A 392 -4.20 -13.14 -1.34
C LEU A 392 -5.08 -13.22 -2.60
N LYS A 393 -4.66 -12.56 -3.69
CA LYS A 393 -5.27 -12.71 -5.02
C LYS A 393 -4.95 -14.09 -5.59
N LEU A 394 -3.73 -14.59 -5.44
CA LEU A 394 -3.34 -15.93 -5.88
C LEU A 394 -4.23 -17.00 -5.26
N GLY A 395 -4.33 -17.08 -3.94
CA GLY A 395 -5.18 -18.07 -3.27
C GLY A 395 -6.66 -18.00 -3.69
N LYS A 396 -7.19 -16.78 -3.94
CA LYS A 396 -8.56 -16.57 -4.42
C LYS A 396 -8.76 -16.96 -5.88
N ARG A 397 -7.82 -16.62 -6.76
CA ARG A 397 -7.86 -16.95 -8.20
C ARG A 397 -7.62 -18.43 -8.43
N LEU A 398 -6.71 -19.02 -7.67
CA LEU A 398 -6.45 -20.45 -7.66
C LEU A 398 -7.69 -21.23 -7.16
N ALA A 399 -8.33 -20.76 -6.08
CA ALA A 399 -9.60 -21.31 -5.62
C ALA A 399 -10.70 -21.17 -6.68
N TYR A 400 -10.77 -20.03 -7.37
CA TYR A 400 -11.73 -19.81 -8.46
C TYR A 400 -11.48 -20.79 -9.61
N ILE A 401 -10.26 -20.89 -10.12
CA ILE A 401 -9.97 -21.72 -11.30
C ILE A 401 -10.13 -23.21 -10.98
N LEU A 402 -9.50 -23.68 -9.88
CA LEU A 402 -9.51 -25.11 -9.52
C LEU A 402 -10.87 -25.62 -9.02
N ARG A 403 -11.80 -24.73 -8.65
CA ARG A 403 -13.16 -25.11 -8.23
C ARG A 403 -14.21 -24.77 -9.27
N TYR A 404 -14.01 -23.71 -10.05
CA TYR A 404 -15.05 -23.05 -10.83
C TYR A 404 -14.62 -22.39 -12.15
N GLY A 405 -13.36 -22.47 -12.60
CA GLY A 405 -12.92 -21.64 -13.74
C GLY A 405 -12.20 -22.41 -14.84
N ALA A 406 -11.64 -23.57 -14.54
CA ALA A 406 -10.66 -24.23 -15.41
C ALA A 406 -11.14 -24.45 -16.86
N GLU A 407 -12.30 -25.06 -17.09
CA GLU A 407 -12.81 -25.29 -18.45
C GLU A 407 -13.16 -23.99 -19.18
N LYS A 408 -13.71 -22.99 -18.48
CA LYS A 408 -14.05 -21.68 -19.07
C LYS A 408 -12.82 -20.94 -19.55
N GLU A 409 -11.70 -21.17 -18.89
CA GLU A 409 -10.38 -20.64 -19.25
C GLU A 409 -9.67 -21.53 -20.30
N GLY A 410 -10.36 -22.53 -20.87
CA GLY A 410 -9.84 -23.40 -21.93
C GLY A 410 -8.91 -24.52 -21.45
N LEU A 411 -8.87 -24.81 -20.14
CA LEU A 411 -8.05 -25.89 -19.60
C LEU A 411 -8.75 -27.24 -19.76
N GLN A 412 -7.97 -28.28 -20.07
CA GLN A 412 -8.44 -29.66 -19.98
C GLN A 412 -8.52 -30.09 -18.52
N VAL A 413 -9.68 -30.61 -18.12
CA VAL A 413 -9.98 -31.05 -16.75
C VAL A 413 -10.36 -32.53 -16.77
N ASP A 414 -9.64 -33.34 -16.00
CA ASP A 414 -9.84 -34.79 -15.89
C ASP A 414 -10.12 -35.15 -14.43
N GLU A 415 -11.37 -35.48 -14.08
CA GLU A 415 -11.79 -35.71 -12.68
C GLU A 415 -11.36 -34.58 -11.70
N GLY A 416 -11.38 -33.34 -12.19
CA GLY A 416 -10.95 -32.14 -11.46
C GLY A 416 -9.45 -31.88 -11.49
N TRP A 417 -8.64 -32.79 -12.05
CA TRP A 417 -7.20 -32.64 -12.23
C TRP A 417 -6.86 -31.78 -13.44
N ILE A 418 -5.89 -30.88 -13.23
CA ILE A 418 -5.43 -29.91 -14.21
C ILE A 418 -3.91 -29.91 -14.20
N SER A 419 -3.28 -29.82 -15.39
CA SER A 419 -1.83 -29.64 -15.49
C SER A 419 -1.40 -28.29 -14.91
N LEU A 420 -0.42 -28.29 -14.01
CA LEU A 420 0.14 -27.09 -13.39
C LEU A 420 0.73 -26.14 -14.45
N SER A 421 1.36 -26.69 -15.50
CA SER A 421 1.97 -25.89 -16.57
C SER A 421 0.94 -25.26 -17.50
N ALA A 422 -0.23 -25.89 -17.66
CA ALA A 422 -1.36 -25.29 -18.35
C ALA A 422 -2.04 -24.22 -17.47
N LEU A 423 -2.17 -24.50 -16.16
CA LEU A 423 -2.74 -23.59 -15.17
C LEU A 423 -1.95 -22.27 -15.07
N ALA A 424 -0.63 -22.33 -15.13
CA ALA A 424 0.24 -21.15 -15.12
C ALA A 424 0.08 -20.24 -16.35
N LYS A 425 -0.46 -20.77 -17.46
CA LYS A 425 -0.67 -20.03 -18.71
C LYS A 425 -2.01 -19.32 -18.80
N VAL A 426 -2.94 -19.58 -17.88
CA VAL A 426 -4.25 -18.92 -17.85
C VAL A 426 -4.07 -17.42 -17.62
N PRO A 427 -4.76 -16.51 -18.34
CA PRO A 427 -4.61 -15.06 -18.18
C PRO A 427 -4.79 -14.56 -16.74
N LEU A 428 -5.68 -15.18 -15.96
CA LEU A 428 -5.88 -14.88 -14.54
C LEU A 428 -4.67 -15.23 -13.65
N LEU A 429 -3.82 -16.17 -14.07
CA LEU A 429 -2.66 -16.67 -13.33
C LEU A 429 -1.31 -16.42 -14.06
N SER A 430 -1.32 -15.80 -15.23
CA SER A 430 -0.13 -15.59 -16.07
C SER A 430 0.95 -14.73 -15.41
N GLU A 431 0.60 -13.98 -14.36
CA GLU A 431 1.53 -13.21 -13.54
C GLU A 431 2.23 -14.04 -12.44
N TYR A 432 1.98 -15.35 -12.32
CA TYR A 432 2.56 -16.23 -11.30
C TYR A 432 3.33 -17.39 -11.93
N THR A 433 4.46 -17.76 -11.34
CA THR A 433 5.30 -18.88 -11.77
C THR A 433 4.72 -20.22 -11.28
N GLU A 434 5.06 -21.33 -11.96
CA GLU A 434 4.64 -22.68 -11.53
C GLU A 434 5.06 -23.00 -10.09
N ASN A 435 6.23 -22.52 -9.65
CA ASN A 435 6.73 -22.70 -8.29
C ASN A 435 5.88 -21.94 -7.25
N GLU A 436 5.44 -20.71 -7.58
CA GLU A 436 4.55 -19.93 -6.72
C GLU A 436 3.17 -20.58 -6.60
N LEU A 437 2.63 -21.12 -7.70
CA LEU A 437 1.37 -21.86 -7.71
C LEU A 437 1.47 -23.14 -6.88
N LEU A 438 2.54 -23.92 -7.06
CA LEU A 438 2.77 -25.16 -6.33
C LEU A 438 2.96 -24.89 -4.82
N GLY A 439 3.66 -23.82 -4.46
CA GLY A 439 3.83 -23.38 -3.08
C GLY A 439 2.50 -23.13 -2.39
N GLU A 440 1.63 -22.30 -2.96
CA GLU A 440 0.28 -22.05 -2.39
C GLU A 440 -0.53 -23.34 -2.28
N ILE A 441 -0.47 -24.23 -3.28
CA ILE A 441 -1.19 -25.52 -3.27
C ILE A 441 -0.75 -26.40 -2.10
N GLN A 442 0.55 -26.43 -1.80
CA GLN A 442 1.13 -27.23 -0.72
C GLN A 442 0.88 -26.65 0.67
N THR A 443 0.80 -25.32 0.80
CA THR A 443 0.67 -24.64 2.09
C THR A 443 -0.75 -24.23 2.47
N SER A 444 -1.74 -24.41 1.57
CA SER A 444 -3.11 -23.93 1.80
C SER A 444 -3.99 -24.95 2.54
N TYR A 445 -4.31 -24.64 3.80
CA TYR A 445 -5.17 -25.46 4.67
C TYR A 445 -6.46 -24.73 5.07
N SER A 446 -7.50 -25.50 5.38
CA SER A 446 -8.76 -25.01 5.94
C SER A 446 -8.56 -24.60 7.41
N TYR A 447 -9.55 -23.90 7.98
CA TYR A 447 -9.57 -23.60 9.42
C TYR A 447 -9.49 -24.87 10.29
N ARG A 448 -9.96 -26.01 9.78
CA ARG A 448 -9.87 -27.32 10.44
C ARG A 448 -8.59 -28.10 10.08
N LYS A 449 -7.57 -27.41 9.56
CA LYS A 449 -6.29 -27.98 9.11
C LYS A 449 -6.41 -29.07 8.03
N THR A 450 -7.49 -29.07 7.25
CA THR A 450 -7.60 -29.97 6.09
C THR A 450 -7.01 -29.29 4.85
N PRO A 451 -6.16 -29.95 4.04
CA PRO A 451 -5.61 -29.35 2.84
C PRO A 451 -6.74 -28.91 1.90
N ARG A 452 -6.61 -27.72 1.28
CA ARG A 452 -7.62 -27.15 0.37
C ARG A 452 -7.48 -27.63 -1.06
N TYR A 453 -6.31 -28.17 -1.40
CA TYR A 453 -5.93 -28.65 -2.73
C TYR A 453 -5.22 -30.00 -2.60
N GLN A 454 -5.21 -30.75 -3.70
CA GLN A 454 -4.44 -31.97 -3.87
C GLN A 454 -3.55 -31.78 -5.08
N TRP A 455 -2.37 -32.40 -5.04
CA TRP A 455 -1.43 -32.39 -6.15
C TRP A 455 -0.78 -33.76 -6.28
N GLU A 456 -0.42 -34.14 -7.49
CA GLU A 456 0.30 -35.37 -7.78
C GLU A 456 1.25 -35.19 -8.97
N ARG A 457 2.29 -36.02 -9.02
CA ARG A 457 3.24 -36.02 -10.12
C ARG A 457 2.91 -37.18 -11.05
N ARG A 458 2.51 -36.87 -12.28
CA ARG A 458 2.29 -37.83 -13.37
C ARG A 458 3.52 -37.83 -14.31
N PRO A 459 3.67 -38.82 -15.21
CA PRO A 459 4.80 -38.88 -16.14
C PRO A 459 4.96 -37.61 -16.99
N ASN A 460 3.86 -36.92 -17.30
CA ASN A 460 3.82 -35.74 -18.17
C ASN A 460 3.83 -34.40 -17.39
N GLY A 461 4.07 -34.42 -16.07
CA GLY A 461 4.16 -33.20 -15.26
C GLY A 461 3.38 -33.26 -13.95
N ILE A 462 3.23 -32.10 -13.32
CA ILE A 462 2.49 -31.95 -12.05
C ILE A 462 1.03 -31.64 -12.36
N TYR A 463 0.13 -32.37 -11.70
CA TYR A 463 -1.30 -32.19 -11.80
C TYR A 463 -1.86 -31.75 -10.45
N VAL A 464 -2.86 -30.87 -10.47
CA VAL A 464 -3.43 -30.24 -9.28
C VAL A 464 -4.95 -30.20 -9.35
N ARG A 465 -5.62 -30.27 -8.19
CA ARG A 465 -7.06 -30.14 -8.06
C ARG A 465 -7.48 -29.58 -6.70
N ALA A 466 -8.74 -29.19 -6.54
CA ALA A 466 -9.29 -28.84 -5.23
C ALA A 466 -9.51 -30.08 -4.35
N ALA A 467 -9.31 -29.95 -3.03
CA ALA A 467 -9.59 -31.01 -2.06
C ALA A 467 -11.06 -30.94 -1.58
N TYR A 468 -11.77 -32.06 -1.64
CA TYR A 468 -13.20 -32.14 -1.37
C TYR A 468 -13.49 -32.63 0.07
N GLY A 469 -14.20 -31.80 0.85
CA GLY A 469 -14.67 -32.15 2.20
C GLY A 469 -16.15 -31.81 2.35
N ARG A 470 -17.01 -32.82 2.25
CA ARG A 470 -18.49 -32.82 2.27
C ARG A 470 -19.17 -32.33 0.97
N LYS A 471 -20.17 -33.13 0.57
CA LYS A 471 -21.11 -33.02 -0.56
C LYS A 471 -21.36 -31.58 -1.03
N PHE A 472 -20.51 -31.08 -1.93
CA PHE A 472 -20.91 -30.11 -2.95
C PHE A 472 -21.31 -30.92 -4.19
N GLU A 473 -22.27 -30.40 -4.96
CA GLU A 473 -22.97 -31.09 -6.04
C GLU A 473 -22.02 -31.86 -6.98
N ARG A 474 -22.49 -33.01 -7.45
CA ARG A 474 -21.77 -34.00 -8.28
C ARG A 474 -21.19 -33.47 -9.59
N ASN A 475 -21.35 -32.19 -9.92
CA ASN A 475 -20.98 -31.64 -11.22
C ASN A 475 -20.22 -30.31 -11.09
N PRO A 476 -18.88 -30.34 -10.92
CA PRO A 476 -18.03 -29.14 -10.91
C PRO A 476 -17.80 -28.55 -12.31
N PHE A 477 -18.44 -29.10 -13.35
CA PHE A 477 -18.36 -28.64 -14.73
C PHE A 477 -19.40 -27.55 -15.03
N HIS A 478 -18.96 -26.57 -15.81
CA HIS A 478 -19.48 -25.19 -15.82
C HIS A 478 -20.81 -24.95 -16.52
N GLY A 479 -21.61 -25.98 -16.78
CA GLY A 479 -22.89 -25.83 -17.45
C GLY A 479 -24.02 -25.25 -16.59
N GLN A 480 -23.94 -25.35 -15.25
CA GLN A 480 -25.14 -25.20 -14.38
C GLN A 480 -24.92 -24.48 -13.03
N THR A 481 -23.85 -23.70 -12.83
CA THR A 481 -23.65 -23.01 -11.53
C THR A 481 -24.60 -21.82 -11.33
N GLN A 482 -25.26 -21.77 -10.17
CA GLN A 482 -26.20 -20.70 -9.77
C GLN A 482 -25.50 -19.45 -9.18
N ILE A 483 -24.17 -19.47 -9.01
CA ILE A 483 -23.44 -18.38 -8.34
C ILE A 483 -23.11 -17.26 -9.34
N ARG A 484 -23.73 -16.09 -9.15
CA ARG A 484 -23.55 -14.89 -9.98
C ARG A 484 -22.27 -14.11 -9.63
N ARG A 485 -21.61 -13.47 -10.60
CA ARG A 485 -20.43 -12.61 -10.35
C ARG A 485 -20.87 -11.31 -9.67
N LEU A 486 -20.00 -10.69 -8.87
CA LEU A 486 -20.28 -9.39 -8.26
C LEU A 486 -20.52 -8.29 -9.30
N LEU A 487 -19.77 -8.30 -10.41
CA LEU A 487 -20.02 -7.41 -11.54
C LEU A 487 -21.41 -7.63 -12.13
N ASP A 488 -21.85 -8.88 -12.27
CA ASP A 488 -23.18 -9.20 -12.79
C ASP A 488 -24.30 -8.71 -11.88
N LEU A 489 -24.11 -8.82 -10.56
CA LEU A 489 -25.03 -8.29 -9.55
C LEU A 489 -25.06 -6.76 -9.55
N ALA A 490 -23.90 -6.11 -9.68
CA ALA A 490 -23.80 -4.66 -9.73
C ALA A 490 -24.44 -4.08 -11.00
N LEU A 491 -24.13 -4.66 -12.16
CA LEU A 491 -24.75 -4.27 -13.43
C LEU A 491 -26.26 -4.51 -13.42
N GLU A 492 -26.73 -5.61 -12.85
CA GLU A 492 -28.17 -5.84 -12.68
C GLU A 492 -28.82 -4.77 -11.81
N TYR A 493 -28.20 -4.40 -10.69
CA TYR A 493 -28.72 -3.34 -9.82
C TYR A 493 -28.78 -1.99 -10.53
N VAL A 494 -27.75 -1.65 -11.31
CA VAL A 494 -27.72 -0.42 -12.14
C VAL A 494 -28.83 -0.47 -13.19
N CYS A 495 -28.96 -1.56 -13.94
CA CYS A 495 -30.02 -1.72 -14.94
C CYS A 495 -31.44 -1.64 -14.33
N GLN A 496 -31.64 -2.12 -13.10
CA GLN A 496 -32.92 -2.02 -12.39
C GLN A 496 -33.24 -0.60 -11.90
N ASN A 497 -32.23 0.25 -11.76
CA ASN A 497 -32.33 1.60 -11.21
C ASN A 497 -31.82 2.66 -12.20
N ILE A 498 -31.91 2.38 -13.50
CA ILE A 498 -31.23 3.18 -14.54
C ILE A 498 -31.59 4.66 -14.51
N ASP A 499 -32.84 5.00 -14.16
CA ASP A 499 -33.32 6.39 -14.05
C ASP A 499 -32.64 7.19 -12.93
N LYS A 500 -31.90 6.55 -12.03
CA LYS A 500 -31.13 7.20 -10.95
C LYS A 500 -29.70 7.53 -11.35
N TYR A 501 -29.26 7.11 -12.53
CA TYR A 501 -27.87 7.24 -12.96
C TYR A 501 -27.79 8.09 -14.23
N ASP A 502 -26.78 8.95 -14.25
CA ASP A 502 -26.36 9.72 -15.42
C ASP A 502 -24.97 9.24 -15.82
N PHE A 503 -24.82 8.85 -17.09
CA PHE A 503 -23.56 8.36 -17.64
C PHE A 503 -22.75 9.47 -18.32
N GLU A 504 -23.21 10.72 -18.24
CA GLU A 504 -22.44 11.87 -18.73
C GLU A 504 -21.06 11.94 -18.05
N GLY A 505 -20.00 11.90 -18.85
CA GLY A 505 -18.62 11.90 -18.37
C GLY A 505 -18.13 10.55 -17.81
N PHE A 506 -18.90 9.47 -17.94
CA PHE A 506 -18.45 8.14 -17.53
C PHE A 506 -17.40 7.60 -18.53
N PRO A 507 -16.20 7.22 -18.07
CA PRO A 507 -15.06 6.96 -18.96
C PRO A 507 -15.02 5.55 -19.54
N ASP A 508 -15.80 4.60 -19.03
CA ASP A 508 -15.72 3.17 -19.39
C ASP A 508 -16.83 2.78 -20.36
N GLU A 509 -16.53 2.88 -21.66
CA GLU A 509 -17.43 2.53 -22.75
C GLU A 509 -17.87 1.05 -22.72
N PHE A 510 -17.00 0.13 -22.29
CA PHE A 510 -17.33 -1.29 -22.23
C PHE A 510 -18.50 -1.55 -21.27
N LEU A 511 -18.46 -0.91 -20.09
CA LEU A 511 -19.55 -1.01 -19.12
C LEU A 511 -20.82 -0.33 -19.59
N ILE A 512 -20.74 0.80 -20.30
CA ILE A 512 -21.90 1.45 -20.93
C ILE A 512 -22.57 0.49 -21.90
N ASN A 513 -21.80 -0.11 -22.80
CA ASN A 513 -22.31 -1.05 -23.80
C ASN A 513 -22.92 -2.31 -23.17
N GLU A 514 -22.32 -2.83 -22.10
CA GLU A 514 -22.88 -3.96 -21.34
C GLU A 514 -24.22 -3.60 -20.67
N VAL A 515 -24.36 -2.36 -20.17
CA VAL A 515 -25.63 -1.84 -19.64
C VAL A 515 -26.68 -1.71 -20.74
N ILE A 516 -26.32 -1.13 -21.90
CA ILE A 516 -27.21 -1.02 -23.06
C ILE A 516 -27.70 -2.41 -23.49
N HIS A 517 -26.80 -3.37 -23.65
CA HIS A 517 -27.14 -4.74 -24.06
C HIS A 517 -28.08 -5.43 -23.06
N ARG A 518 -27.86 -5.27 -21.75
CA ARG A 518 -28.73 -5.85 -20.71
C ARG A 518 -30.12 -5.19 -20.67
N ILE A 519 -30.19 -3.87 -20.80
CA ILE A 519 -31.46 -3.13 -20.81
C ILE A 519 -32.27 -3.47 -22.08
N LYS A 520 -31.57 -3.59 -23.23
CA LYS A 520 -32.11 -4.06 -24.51
C LYS A 520 -32.74 -5.46 -24.37
N ARG A 521 -32.01 -6.43 -23.82
CA ARG A 521 -32.51 -7.80 -23.59
C ARG A 521 -33.75 -7.85 -22.68
N ASN A 522 -33.86 -6.92 -21.74
CA ASN A 522 -34.98 -6.83 -20.81
C ASN A 522 -36.18 -6.03 -21.36
N GLY A 523 -36.10 -5.51 -22.58
CA GLY A 523 -37.16 -4.72 -23.22
C GLY A 523 -37.41 -3.36 -22.56
N LYS A 524 -36.46 -2.85 -21.77
CA LYS A 524 -36.61 -1.60 -20.99
C LYS A 524 -35.89 -0.40 -21.63
N LEU A 525 -35.31 -0.56 -22.82
CA LEU A 525 -34.62 0.53 -23.49
C LEU A 525 -35.64 1.48 -24.11
N THR A 526 -35.97 2.54 -23.36
CA THR A 526 -36.82 3.64 -23.82
C THR A 526 -35.96 4.80 -24.33
N SER A 527 -36.56 5.76 -25.04
CA SER A 527 -35.84 6.95 -25.50
C SER A 527 -35.30 7.81 -24.34
N ARG A 528 -35.99 7.81 -23.19
CA ARG A 528 -35.52 8.50 -21.97
C ARG A 528 -34.27 7.83 -21.39
N THR A 529 -34.30 6.50 -21.24
CA THR A 529 -33.14 5.75 -20.72
C THR A 529 -31.97 5.81 -21.68
N LEU A 530 -32.22 5.78 -23.00
CA LEU A 530 -31.18 5.97 -24.00
C LEU A 530 -30.50 7.33 -23.83
N GLN A 531 -31.27 8.41 -23.69
CA GLN A 531 -30.70 9.76 -23.49
C GLN A 531 -29.81 9.89 -22.25
N GLY A 532 -30.09 9.17 -21.16
CA GLY A 532 -29.27 9.19 -19.94
C GLY A 532 -28.01 8.33 -20.00
N ILE A 533 -27.94 7.37 -20.93
CA ILE A 533 -26.81 6.45 -21.08
C ILE A 533 -25.81 6.93 -22.14
N LEU A 534 -26.29 7.63 -23.18
CA LEU A 534 -25.43 8.15 -24.24
C LEU A 534 -24.44 9.20 -23.71
N SER A 535 -23.16 9.05 -24.09
CA SER A 535 -22.06 9.92 -23.67
C SER A 535 -21.21 10.38 -24.86
N GLY A 536 -20.57 11.54 -24.72
CA GLY A 536 -19.65 12.11 -25.71
C GLY A 536 -18.35 11.33 -25.91
N THR A 537 -18.04 10.41 -24.99
CA THR A 537 -16.86 9.55 -25.04
C THR A 537 -17.07 8.27 -25.86
N MET A 538 -18.28 8.01 -26.35
CA MET A 538 -18.57 6.75 -27.05
C MET A 538 -18.06 6.74 -28.49
N GLU A 539 -17.41 5.63 -28.83
CA GLU A 539 -16.93 5.27 -30.17
C GLU A 539 -17.76 4.11 -30.77
N HIS A 540 -18.41 3.27 -29.95
CA HIS A 540 -19.12 2.05 -30.32
C HIS A 540 -20.54 2.04 -29.75
N LEU A 541 -21.54 1.91 -30.63
CA LEU A 541 -22.95 1.88 -30.23
C LEU A 541 -23.74 0.87 -31.07
N ASP A 542 -24.33 -0.13 -30.41
CA ASP A 542 -25.24 -1.10 -31.03
C ASP A 542 -26.69 -0.89 -30.58
N LEU A 543 -27.54 -0.49 -31.53
CA LEU A 543 -28.98 -0.31 -31.35
C LEU A 543 -29.83 -1.29 -32.19
N ASP A 544 -29.28 -2.43 -32.64
CA ASP A 544 -29.97 -3.42 -33.50
C ASP A 544 -31.35 -3.82 -32.94
N GLY A 545 -32.40 -3.71 -33.74
CA GLY A 545 -33.74 -4.23 -33.43
C GLY A 545 -34.48 -3.47 -32.34
N ILE A 546 -34.06 -2.23 -32.02
CA ILE A 546 -34.72 -1.38 -31.03
C ILE A 546 -35.72 -0.44 -31.70
N TYR A 547 -36.86 -0.21 -31.02
CA TYR A 547 -37.83 0.81 -31.42
C TYR A 547 -37.32 2.21 -31.07
N LEU A 548 -36.69 2.87 -32.04
CA LEU A 548 -36.23 4.25 -31.90
C LEU A 548 -37.35 5.25 -32.17
N THR A 549 -37.43 6.30 -31.33
CA THR A 549 -38.24 7.49 -31.61
C THR A 549 -37.37 8.59 -32.21
N GLU A 550 -37.99 9.64 -32.73
CA GLU A 550 -37.29 10.85 -33.19
C GLU A 550 -36.35 11.43 -32.13
N SER A 551 -36.79 11.44 -30.86
CA SER A 551 -35.96 11.91 -29.76
C SER A 551 -34.75 11.01 -29.48
N GLY A 552 -34.88 9.71 -29.75
CA GLY A 552 -33.81 8.73 -29.57
C GLY A 552 -32.71 8.90 -30.62
N ILE A 553 -33.08 8.93 -31.90
CA ILE A 553 -32.10 9.14 -32.99
C ILE A 553 -31.43 10.51 -32.90
N ARG A 554 -32.18 11.55 -32.48
CA ARG A 554 -31.61 12.88 -32.21
C ARG A 554 -30.55 12.83 -31.13
N ALA A 555 -30.80 12.12 -30.03
CA ALA A 555 -29.84 11.99 -28.95
C ALA A 555 -28.54 11.30 -29.40
N VAL A 556 -28.62 10.28 -30.27
CA VAL A 556 -27.44 9.58 -30.81
C VAL A 556 -26.48 10.57 -31.46
N TYR A 557 -26.95 11.35 -32.44
CA TYR A 557 -26.08 12.27 -33.18
C TYR A 557 -25.78 13.59 -32.45
N THR A 558 -26.47 13.93 -31.35
CA THR A 558 -26.13 15.13 -30.56
C THR A 558 -25.20 14.82 -29.39
N LYS A 559 -25.33 13.63 -28.77
CA LYS A 559 -24.54 13.26 -27.60
C LYS A 559 -23.29 12.48 -27.94
N CYS A 560 -23.19 11.85 -29.11
CA CYS A 560 -22.09 10.94 -29.45
C CYS A 560 -21.35 11.40 -30.73
N PRO A 561 -20.61 12.53 -30.68
CA PRO A 561 -19.90 13.05 -31.86
C PRO A 561 -18.70 12.18 -32.29
N ASN A 562 -18.17 11.36 -31.38
CA ASN A 562 -16.97 10.54 -31.59
C ASN A 562 -17.27 9.11 -32.06
N LEU A 563 -18.50 8.81 -32.50
CA LEU A 563 -18.87 7.48 -32.95
C LEU A 563 -18.05 7.03 -34.17
N ARG A 564 -17.51 5.82 -34.06
CA ARG A 564 -16.76 5.09 -35.10
C ARG A 564 -17.53 3.88 -35.58
N VAL A 565 -18.21 3.17 -34.67
CA VAL A 565 -19.00 1.97 -34.97
C VAL A 565 -20.43 2.18 -34.52
N LEU A 566 -21.37 2.10 -35.46
CA LEU A 566 -22.79 2.27 -35.19
C LEU A 566 -23.62 1.18 -35.90
N SER A 567 -24.48 0.49 -35.13
CA SER A 567 -25.52 -0.36 -35.69
C SER A 567 -26.91 0.22 -35.42
N LEU A 568 -27.66 0.46 -36.49
CA LEU A 568 -29.08 0.83 -36.50
C LEU A 568 -29.92 -0.23 -37.21
N LYS A 569 -29.41 -1.46 -37.32
CA LYS A 569 -30.09 -2.57 -37.98
C LYS A 569 -31.51 -2.74 -37.44
N GLY A 570 -32.47 -2.89 -38.34
CA GLY A 570 -33.88 -3.08 -37.98
C GLY A 570 -34.56 -1.85 -37.34
N CYS A 571 -33.89 -0.70 -37.22
CA CYS A 571 -34.50 0.55 -36.72
C CYS A 571 -35.28 1.33 -37.81
N GLY A 572 -35.68 0.65 -38.90
CA GLY A 572 -36.20 1.28 -40.11
C GLY A 572 -37.46 2.14 -39.94
N TYR A 573 -38.28 1.90 -38.91
CA TYR A 573 -39.58 2.58 -38.75
C TYR A 573 -39.48 4.12 -38.71
N ILE A 574 -38.45 4.68 -38.06
CA ILE A 574 -38.25 6.13 -37.95
C ILE A 574 -37.12 6.64 -38.87
N LEU A 575 -36.24 5.75 -39.32
CA LEU A 575 -35.00 6.13 -40.00
C LEU A 575 -35.26 6.41 -41.49
N ASN A 576 -35.16 7.68 -41.88
CA ASN A 576 -35.28 8.15 -43.26
C ASN A 576 -34.04 8.96 -43.66
N ASP A 577 -33.95 9.36 -44.93
CA ASP A 577 -32.79 10.10 -45.45
C ASP A 577 -32.50 11.40 -44.69
N HIS A 578 -33.51 12.07 -44.12
CA HIS A 578 -33.33 13.28 -43.33
C HIS A 578 -32.56 13.01 -42.03
N TYR A 579 -32.98 12.00 -41.26
CA TYR A 579 -32.29 11.64 -40.01
C TYR A 579 -30.90 11.05 -40.28
N CYS A 580 -30.75 10.25 -41.35
CA CYS A 580 -29.45 9.77 -41.78
C CYS A 580 -28.51 10.92 -42.16
N GLU A 581 -28.99 11.93 -42.89
CA GLU A 581 -28.18 13.12 -43.22
C GLU A 581 -27.70 13.85 -41.95
N GLN A 582 -28.58 14.03 -40.96
CA GLN A 582 -28.19 14.65 -39.68
C GLN A 582 -27.15 13.84 -38.91
N LEU A 583 -27.31 12.52 -38.88
CA LEU A 583 -26.37 11.62 -38.25
C LEU A 583 -25.01 11.67 -38.94
N ILE A 584 -25.01 11.61 -40.28
CA ILE A 584 -23.79 11.65 -41.10
C ILE A 584 -23.00 12.94 -40.86
N ARG A 585 -23.70 14.07 -40.76
CA ARG A 585 -23.05 15.38 -40.56
C ARG A 585 -22.50 15.60 -39.16
N LYS A 586 -23.06 14.94 -38.13
CA LYS A 586 -22.71 15.18 -36.73
C LYS A 586 -21.81 14.11 -36.10
N CYS A 587 -21.64 12.97 -36.77
CA CYS A 587 -20.74 11.89 -36.35
C CYS A 587 -19.63 11.66 -37.39
N PRO A 588 -18.72 12.61 -37.64
CA PRO A 588 -17.80 12.59 -38.78
C PRO A 588 -16.76 11.44 -38.78
N LEU A 589 -16.63 10.70 -37.68
CA LEU A 589 -15.61 9.68 -37.46
C LEU A 589 -16.11 8.24 -37.72
N ILE A 590 -17.29 8.06 -38.30
CA ILE A 590 -17.84 6.71 -38.55
C ILE A 590 -16.96 5.92 -39.53
N GLU A 591 -16.51 4.76 -39.06
CA GLU A 591 -15.73 3.77 -39.82
C GLU A 591 -16.57 2.53 -40.14
N SER A 592 -17.50 2.14 -39.27
CA SER A 592 -18.38 0.99 -39.45
C SER A 592 -19.84 1.35 -39.21
N LEU A 593 -20.70 1.12 -40.20
CA LEU A 593 -22.11 1.46 -40.14
C LEU A 593 -22.99 0.28 -40.61
N ASP A 594 -23.93 -0.14 -39.76
CA ASP A 594 -24.95 -1.13 -40.11
C ASP A 594 -26.33 -0.46 -40.19
N LEU A 595 -26.89 -0.44 -41.40
CA LEU A 595 -28.23 0.06 -41.74
C LEU A 595 -29.11 -1.06 -42.30
N SER A 596 -28.83 -2.32 -41.95
CA SER A 596 -29.58 -3.46 -42.47
C SER A 596 -31.06 -3.37 -42.10
N TYR A 597 -31.94 -3.76 -43.03
CA TYR A 597 -33.40 -3.70 -42.87
C TYR A 597 -33.97 -2.29 -42.57
N CYS A 598 -33.24 -1.21 -42.87
CA CYS A 598 -33.72 0.17 -42.82
C CYS A 598 -34.41 0.58 -44.14
N ARG A 599 -35.60 0.01 -44.39
CA ARG A 599 -36.29 0.06 -45.69
C ARG A 599 -36.74 1.45 -46.18
N HIS A 600 -36.74 2.48 -45.34
CA HIS A 600 -37.15 3.84 -45.74
C HIS A 600 -35.99 4.71 -46.28
N LEU A 601 -34.78 4.16 -46.33
CA LEU A 601 -33.61 4.84 -46.88
C LEU A 601 -33.53 4.65 -48.40
N THR A 602 -33.05 5.68 -49.08
CA THR A 602 -32.92 5.70 -50.55
C THR A 602 -31.48 6.03 -50.96
N ASP A 603 -31.23 6.07 -52.27
CA ASP A 603 -29.96 6.49 -52.87
C ASP A 603 -29.39 7.78 -52.27
N ARG A 604 -30.26 8.71 -51.83
CA ARG A 604 -29.84 9.94 -51.15
C ARG A 604 -28.97 9.68 -49.92
N THR A 605 -29.23 8.62 -49.16
CA THR A 605 -28.38 8.23 -48.03
C THR A 605 -27.01 7.75 -48.50
N LEU A 606 -26.92 6.98 -49.59
CA LEU A 606 -25.64 6.53 -50.15
C LEU A 606 -24.83 7.69 -50.72
N ASP A 607 -25.48 8.64 -51.40
CA ASP A 607 -24.83 9.84 -51.92
C ASP A 607 -24.28 10.70 -50.76
N ASN A 608 -25.01 10.81 -49.64
CA ASN A 608 -24.53 11.48 -48.44
C ASN A 608 -23.33 10.76 -47.79
N LEU A 609 -23.38 9.43 -47.66
CA LEU A 609 -22.25 8.64 -47.15
C LEU A 609 -21.01 8.83 -48.01
N THR A 610 -21.19 8.79 -49.34
CA THR A 610 -20.11 9.03 -50.31
C THR A 610 -19.52 10.43 -50.15
N LYS A 611 -20.36 11.44 -49.94
CA LYS A 611 -19.93 12.83 -49.79
C LYS A 611 -19.17 13.11 -48.50
N TYR A 612 -19.61 12.56 -47.37
CA TYR A 612 -19.08 12.94 -46.06
C TYR A 612 -18.08 11.92 -45.48
N TYR A 613 -18.16 10.64 -45.86
CA TYR A 613 -17.33 9.57 -45.30
C TYR A 613 -16.41 8.89 -46.34
N SER A 614 -16.10 9.55 -47.46
CA SER A 614 -15.24 9.01 -48.52
C SER A 614 -13.90 8.46 -48.01
N GLU A 615 -13.30 9.14 -47.04
CA GLU A 615 -11.98 8.82 -46.49
C GLU A 615 -12.01 7.90 -45.26
N ASN A 616 -13.14 7.82 -44.54
CA ASN A 616 -13.21 7.19 -43.21
C ASN A 616 -13.99 5.87 -43.21
N LEU A 617 -14.93 5.67 -44.13
CA LEU A 617 -15.81 4.50 -44.09
C LEU A 617 -15.06 3.21 -44.49
N LEU A 618 -14.98 2.25 -43.57
CA LEU A 618 -14.31 0.96 -43.74
C LEU A 618 -15.31 -0.19 -43.90
N HIS A 619 -16.42 -0.18 -43.17
CA HIS A 619 -17.41 -1.26 -43.18
C HIS A 619 -18.82 -0.68 -43.32
N LEU A 620 -19.57 -1.16 -44.31
CA LEU A 620 -20.97 -0.77 -44.52
C LEU A 620 -21.84 -2.02 -44.72
N ILE A 621 -22.88 -2.16 -43.89
CA ILE A 621 -23.82 -3.26 -43.96
C ILE A 621 -25.20 -2.72 -44.31
N LEU A 622 -25.74 -3.15 -45.45
CA LEU A 622 -27.00 -2.70 -46.05
C LEU A 622 -27.95 -3.89 -46.35
N SER A 623 -27.73 -5.05 -45.73
CA SER A 623 -28.51 -6.25 -46.01
C SER A 623 -30.02 -6.02 -45.85
N GLY A 624 -30.81 -6.58 -46.77
CA GLY A 624 -32.27 -6.51 -46.74
C GLY A 624 -32.86 -5.13 -47.04
N ASN A 625 -32.05 -4.18 -47.51
CA ASN A 625 -32.52 -2.89 -48.03
C ASN A 625 -32.85 -2.98 -49.52
N GLN A 626 -34.09 -2.60 -49.88
CA GLN A 626 -34.65 -2.81 -51.22
C GLN A 626 -34.69 -1.54 -52.09
N ASN A 627 -34.42 -0.37 -51.50
CA ASN A 627 -34.60 0.94 -52.15
C ASN A 627 -33.31 1.59 -52.65
N TYR A 628 -32.18 0.89 -52.56
CA TYR A 628 -30.92 1.34 -53.16
C TYR A 628 -30.81 0.82 -54.59
N THR A 629 -30.48 1.69 -55.53
CA THR A 629 -30.22 1.34 -56.94
C THR A 629 -28.79 0.85 -57.13
N GLY A 630 -28.57 0.06 -58.18
CA GLY A 630 -27.22 -0.39 -58.55
C GLY A 630 -26.26 0.77 -58.83
N ASP A 631 -26.74 1.82 -59.50
CA ASP A 631 -25.94 3.01 -59.81
C ASP A 631 -25.45 3.74 -58.54
N ALA A 632 -26.31 3.86 -57.53
CA ALA A 632 -25.92 4.49 -56.27
C ALA A 632 -24.86 3.68 -55.51
N ILE A 633 -24.98 2.34 -55.53
CA ILE A 633 -23.98 1.44 -54.93
C ILE A 633 -22.64 1.54 -55.69
N VAL A 634 -22.67 1.63 -57.02
CA VAL A 634 -21.47 1.86 -57.85
C VAL A 634 -20.82 3.20 -57.51
N ARG A 635 -21.60 4.27 -57.35
CA ARG A 635 -21.08 5.59 -56.91
C ARG A 635 -20.42 5.51 -55.53
N LEU A 636 -21.06 4.83 -54.57
CA LEU A 636 -20.52 4.64 -53.23
C LEU A 636 -19.17 3.91 -53.27
N VAL A 637 -19.09 2.77 -53.96
CA VAL A 637 -17.84 1.99 -54.07
C VAL A 637 -16.76 2.78 -54.83
N SER A 638 -17.14 3.62 -55.79
CA SER A 638 -16.21 4.47 -56.52
C SER A 638 -15.71 5.67 -55.69
N GLY A 639 -16.53 6.22 -54.79
CA GLY A 639 -16.16 7.37 -53.95
C GLY A 639 -15.47 6.98 -52.64
N CYS A 640 -15.87 5.87 -52.01
CA CYS A 640 -15.29 5.41 -50.74
C CYS A 640 -14.15 4.40 -50.99
N GLN A 641 -12.96 4.92 -51.31
CA GLN A 641 -11.79 4.11 -51.69
C GLN A 641 -11.17 3.33 -50.52
N HIS A 642 -11.51 3.68 -49.28
CA HIS A 642 -11.09 2.98 -48.07
C HIS A 642 -12.07 1.92 -47.59
N LEU A 643 -13.22 1.76 -48.26
CA LEU A 643 -14.25 0.77 -47.90
C LEU A 643 -13.71 -0.65 -48.08
N ARG A 644 -13.55 -1.38 -46.98
CA ARG A 644 -13.02 -2.76 -46.94
C ARG A 644 -14.11 -3.81 -46.98
N GLN A 645 -15.32 -3.47 -46.54
CA GLN A 645 -16.45 -4.40 -46.51
C GLN A 645 -17.75 -3.70 -46.88
N LEU A 646 -18.47 -4.28 -47.84
CA LEU A 646 -19.81 -3.87 -48.24
C LEU A 646 -20.73 -5.09 -48.23
N ASP A 647 -21.73 -5.09 -47.37
CA ASP A 647 -22.80 -6.09 -47.40
C ASP A 647 -24.06 -5.50 -48.02
N ILE A 648 -24.50 -6.06 -49.14
CA ILE A 648 -25.70 -5.68 -49.87
C ILE A 648 -26.59 -6.92 -50.09
N TRP A 649 -26.51 -7.88 -49.17
CA TRP A 649 -27.26 -9.13 -49.25
C TRP A 649 -28.76 -8.85 -49.42
N ASP A 650 -29.38 -9.54 -50.39
CA ASP A 650 -30.80 -9.40 -50.72
C ASP A 650 -31.25 -8.00 -51.20
N ASN A 651 -30.36 -7.25 -51.87
CA ASN A 651 -30.76 -6.08 -52.67
C ASN A 651 -31.23 -6.53 -54.08
N PRO A 652 -32.51 -6.34 -54.45
CA PRO A 652 -33.02 -6.81 -55.74
C PRO A 652 -32.56 -5.96 -56.94
N ASN A 653 -32.05 -4.75 -56.71
CA ASN A 653 -31.64 -3.83 -57.77
C ASN A 653 -30.17 -4.00 -58.19
N CYS A 654 -29.42 -4.86 -57.50
CA CYS A 654 -28.07 -5.26 -57.88
C CYS A 654 -28.12 -6.39 -58.92
N THR A 655 -28.32 -6.01 -60.20
CA THR A 655 -28.30 -6.94 -61.33
C THR A 655 -26.90 -7.52 -61.56
N ASN A 656 -26.79 -8.57 -62.38
CA ASN A 656 -25.51 -9.18 -62.73
C ASN A 656 -24.54 -8.17 -63.38
N ASP A 657 -25.05 -7.23 -64.18
CA ASP A 657 -24.24 -6.17 -64.79
C ASP A 657 -23.62 -5.25 -63.73
N VAL A 658 -24.41 -4.86 -62.73
CA VAL A 658 -23.93 -4.08 -61.58
C VAL A 658 -22.88 -4.85 -60.80
N LEU A 659 -23.11 -6.14 -60.52
CA LEU A 659 -22.14 -6.98 -59.82
C LEU A 659 -20.81 -7.09 -60.58
N ASN A 660 -20.85 -7.21 -61.91
CA ASN A 660 -19.65 -7.23 -62.76
C ASN A 660 -18.86 -5.92 -62.65
N ILE A 661 -19.55 -4.77 -62.64
CA ILE A 661 -18.92 -3.45 -62.42
C ILE A 661 -18.27 -3.39 -61.04
N LEU A 662 -18.97 -3.84 -59.99
CA LEU A 662 -18.44 -3.86 -58.63
C LEU A 662 -17.20 -4.77 -58.48
N ILE A 663 -17.17 -5.93 -59.17
CA ILE A 663 -16.00 -6.81 -59.21
C ILE A 663 -14.83 -6.09 -59.89
N ALA A 664 -15.07 -5.40 -61.01
CA ALA A 664 -14.03 -4.67 -61.73
C ALA A 664 -13.45 -3.54 -60.86
N LEU A 665 -14.30 -2.79 -60.15
CA LEU A 665 -13.90 -1.75 -59.20
C LEU A 665 -13.15 -2.32 -57.99
N GLY A 666 -13.54 -3.50 -57.49
CA GLY A 666 -12.84 -4.15 -56.39
C GLY A 666 -11.43 -4.62 -56.78
N LYS A 667 -11.29 -5.17 -57.99
CA LYS A 667 -10.00 -5.64 -58.55
C LYS A 667 -9.03 -4.51 -58.90
N SER A 668 -9.52 -3.31 -59.19
CA SER A 668 -8.67 -2.17 -59.52
C SER A 668 -8.04 -1.51 -58.28
N ARG A 669 -8.45 -1.90 -57.08
CA ARG A 669 -7.87 -1.40 -55.82
C ARG A 669 -6.55 -2.10 -55.51
N SER A 670 -5.65 -1.37 -54.85
CA SER A 670 -4.41 -1.90 -54.32
C SER A 670 -4.65 -2.93 -53.21
N GLU A 671 -3.69 -3.82 -52.96
CA GLU A 671 -3.82 -4.90 -51.96
C GLU A 671 -4.17 -4.41 -50.55
N ASP A 672 -3.66 -3.23 -50.16
CA ASP A 672 -3.94 -2.58 -48.88
C ASP A 672 -5.36 -1.98 -48.76
N ARG A 673 -6.08 -1.89 -49.89
CA ARG A 673 -7.44 -1.33 -50.02
C ARG A 673 -8.44 -2.33 -50.60
N ALA A 674 -8.12 -3.62 -50.54
CA ALA A 674 -9.01 -4.69 -51.00
C ALA A 674 -10.39 -4.58 -50.33
N ILE A 675 -11.45 -4.71 -51.13
CA ILE A 675 -12.84 -4.67 -50.68
C ILE A 675 -13.47 -6.06 -50.76
N THR A 676 -14.20 -6.42 -49.71
CA THR A 676 -15.07 -7.58 -49.65
C THR A 676 -16.52 -7.16 -49.89
N ILE A 677 -17.15 -7.70 -50.93
CA ILE A 677 -18.55 -7.44 -51.25
C ILE A 677 -19.37 -8.71 -50.98
N VAL A 678 -20.42 -8.58 -50.18
CA VAL A 678 -21.32 -9.68 -49.82
C VAL A 678 -22.65 -9.49 -50.55
N HIS A 679 -23.00 -10.46 -51.40
CA HIS A 679 -24.28 -10.47 -52.14
C HIS A 679 -24.69 -11.92 -52.45
N LYS A 680 -26.01 -12.18 -52.48
CA LYS A 680 -26.59 -13.55 -52.61
C LYS A 680 -26.18 -14.31 -53.88
N HIS A 681 -25.78 -13.59 -54.93
CA HIS A 681 -25.37 -14.16 -56.21
C HIS A 681 -23.86 -13.99 -56.51
N LEU A 682 -23.05 -13.49 -55.55
CA LEU A 682 -21.64 -13.23 -55.75
C LEU A 682 -20.77 -14.29 -55.07
N GLN A 683 -19.94 -15.01 -55.84
CA GLN A 683 -19.09 -16.12 -55.36
C GLN A 683 -17.61 -15.96 -55.77
N HIS A 684 -17.17 -14.75 -56.13
CA HIS A 684 -15.85 -14.52 -56.70
C HIS A 684 -14.74 -14.46 -55.62
N PRO A 685 -13.75 -15.38 -55.60
CA PRO A 685 -12.81 -15.54 -54.48
C PRO A 685 -11.90 -14.33 -54.19
N ALA A 686 -11.65 -13.47 -55.18
CA ALA A 686 -10.84 -12.26 -55.00
C ALA A 686 -11.59 -11.05 -54.39
N VAL A 687 -12.93 -11.06 -54.38
CA VAL A 687 -13.76 -9.90 -53.96
C VAL A 687 -14.89 -10.32 -53.00
N ALA A 688 -15.20 -11.62 -52.90
CA ALA A 688 -16.22 -12.18 -52.02
C ALA A 688 -15.75 -13.54 -51.47
N PRO A 689 -15.79 -13.77 -50.14
CA PRO A 689 -15.44 -15.06 -49.56
C PRO A 689 -16.44 -16.15 -49.96
N ALA A 690 -16.06 -17.42 -49.81
CA ALA A 690 -16.99 -18.54 -49.89
C ALA A 690 -18.13 -18.33 -48.86
N ASN A 691 -19.37 -18.46 -49.33
CA ASN A 691 -20.65 -18.16 -48.67
C ASN A 691 -20.65 -18.28 -47.12
N PRO A 692 -20.68 -17.17 -46.35
CA PRO A 692 -20.80 -17.21 -44.89
C PRO A 692 -22.23 -17.51 -44.40
N TRP A 693 -23.25 -17.45 -45.28
CA TRP A 693 -24.68 -17.54 -44.93
C TRP A 693 -25.27 -18.92 -45.21
N ALA A 694 -24.44 -19.92 -45.50
CA ALA A 694 -24.86 -21.33 -45.59
C ALA A 694 -25.41 -21.89 -44.25
N VAL A 695 -25.30 -21.14 -43.15
CA VAL A 695 -25.86 -21.49 -41.84
C VAL A 695 -26.71 -20.33 -41.33
N VAL A 696 -27.97 -20.24 -41.72
CA VAL A 696 -29.18 -19.96 -40.91
C VAL A 696 -30.37 -19.84 -41.89
N SER A 697 -30.92 -20.98 -42.32
CA SER A 697 -32.32 -21.07 -42.74
C SER A 697 -32.86 -22.47 -42.44
N ALA A 698 -33.03 -22.76 -41.15
CA ALA A 698 -33.85 -23.88 -40.70
C ALA A 698 -34.37 -23.61 -39.28
N LYS A 699 -35.22 -22.60 -39.14
CA LYS A 699 -36.37 -22.69 -38.24
C LYS A 699 -37.60 -22.27 -39.02
N THR A 700 -38.19 -23.29 -39.60
CA THR A 700 -39.56 -23.37 -40.10
C THR A 700 -40.57 -23.00 -39.01
N VAL A 701 -41.56 -22.19 -39.47
CA VAL A 701 -42.89 -21.86 -38.91
C VAL A 701 -42.92 -20.98 -37.66
#